data_AF-A0A6I4MCV7-F1
#
_entry.id   AF-A0A6I4MCV7-F1
#
_cell.length_a   1.000
_cell.length_b   1.000
_cell.length_c   1.000
_cell.angle_alpha   90.00
_cell.angle_beta   90.00
_cell.angle_gamma   90.00
#
_symmetry.space_group_name_H-M   'P 1'
#
loop_
_entity.id
_entity.type
_entity.pdbx_description
1 polymer ?
#
loop_
_entity_poly.entity_id
_entity_poly.type
_entity_poly.pdbx_seq_one_letter_code
_entity_poly.pdbx_strand_id
1 'polypeptide(L)'
;MNGLAARLLRAMTDPAPQDEEFLSGYPDLSLVSDEELGTLLPAAYSAPGDPFVSTRVRFAVEGAAKERQPRYTPDACRRMFDALVQGLEKREWADVRLGAGALLRCTGPWPDVAGQARALVRFLLGEGRLDQPYALLAVAGVAGADLLREVVERLGHGGGPIARDEIDVIAALTPRERVVVAEFSADTSYTSPPTAPDAAEKAAGIPAYAAFARRALEAAAERARAIQDGTVPYRADKAFASGEVTALGHAARIALLRDEPWLPALLARLLPDVSVAPTQARTLPSQALLYEIVRAAQDFPIPELVTTIRTVRGSVRHAGVPKQLDKMLKKIEAALAERTEVALRLPDLGFGPDGAHRRVLGAYTAVVTAGEKAELVFEKDGKALKGVPAAVRRDHKAELKELRELVKRAGAHLTTLVRALEGGYTVGAVHEFGRWRDGLARHPVAGPTVRRLIWEVEEAPGAWRAVLPETGGVPDAPDAAGVRLWHPLRSSPDEVRAWRDLLIDRRIRQPLKQAFREVYLLTPAEEETRTHSNRFAAHLVHYRKMFALFRARGWTSRLLGPWDGGDEDEAVRVLAAGEWRVRFAHVLADWQDEMVLAGTDRVAFARRDGGAWRDAPLAEVPPLVFSETMRDVDLFVGVTSIAADPEWRGDGEPRRYWERSGFAELTESAASRRDALERILPRTKIADRCSLDGRFLVVRGDLRTYKIHLGSANILMEPDDAYLCIVPAGRAAGGTVFLPFEDARLSLILSKAFLLAADRAITDESILAQLKGGAR
;
A
#
# COMPACT_ATOMS: atom_id res chain seq x y z
N MET A 1 -36.20 -1.27 13.19
CA MET A 1 -35.21 -0.59 14.06
C MET A 1 -35.13 -1.37 15.36
N ASN A 2 -33.92 -1.77 15.76
CA ASN A 2 -33.56 -2.32 17.06
C ASN A 2 -33.82 -1.30 18.17
N GLY A 3 -33.81 -1.78 19.43
CA GLY A 3 -34.01 -0.96 20.62
C GLY A 3 -33.01 0.21 20.70
N LEU A 4 -31.72 -0.01 20.40
CA LEU A 4 -30.73 1.05 20.48
C LEU A 4 -30.97 2.17 19.45
N ALA A 5 -31.19 1.83 18.18
CA ALA A 5 -31.45 2.83 17.13
C ALA A 5 -32.69 3.68 17.45
N ALA A 6 -33.78 3.08 17.93
CA ALA A 6 -34.96 3.83 18.35
C ALA A 6 -34.69 4.77 19.53
N ARG A 7 -33.87 4.34 20.50
CA ARG A 7 -33.44 5.19 21.63
C ARG A 7 -32.57 6.36 21.18
N LEU A 8 -31.60 6.12 20.30
CA LEU A 8 -30.74 7.17 19.74
C LEU A 8 -31.55 8.20 18.96
N LEU A 9 -32.52 7.75 18.16
CA LEU A 9 -33.43 8.63 17.44
C LEU A 9 -34.20 9.53 18.41
N ARG A 10 -34.83 8.95 19.44
CA ARG A 10 -35.53 9.71 20.48
C ARG A 10 -34.59 10.69 21.18
N ALA A 11 -33.41 10.26 21.61
CA ALA A 11 -32.44 11.12 22.29
C ALA A 11 -31.97 12.32 21.44
N MET A 12 -32.04 12.25 20.10
CA MET A 12 -31.75 13.38 19.22
C MET A 12 -32.94 14.30 18.99
N THR A 13 -34.17 13.78 19.01
CA THR A 13 -35.38 14.54 18.62
C THR A 13 -36.18 15.05 19.80
N ASP A 14 -36.30 14.25 20.86
CA ASP A 14 -37.10 14.52 22.06
C ASP A 14 -36.54 13.73 23.27
N PRO A 15 -35.44 14.20 23.88
CA PRO A 15 -34.74 13.47 24.95
C PRO A 15 -35.63 13.23 26.18
N ALA A 16 -35.65 11.99 26.68
CA ALA A 16 -36.28 11.65 27.96
C ALA A 16 -35.22 11.60 29.09
N PRO A 17 -35.61 11.70 30.38
CA PRO A 17 -34.66 11.63 31.51
C PRO A 17 -33.77 10.38 31.50
N GLN A 18 -34.29 9.26 31.02
CA GLN A 18 -33.56 7.99 30.85
C GLN A 18 -32.46 8.02 29.77
N ASP A 19 -32.40 9.06 28.93
CA ASP A 19 -31.38 9.24 27.90
C ASP A 19 -30.15 10.00 28.43
N GLU A 20 -30.17 10.47 29.69
CA GLU A 20 -29.01 11.08 30.36
C GLU A 20 -27.81 10.14 30.50
N GLU A 21 -28.01 8.82 30.37
CA GLU A 21 -26.91 7.84 30.34
C GLU A 21 -25.90 8.09 29.20
N PHE A 22 -26.31 8.73 28.10
CA PHE A 22 -25.42 9.09 27.01
C PHE A 22 -24.46 10.25 27.36
N LEU A 23 -24.64 10.87 28.53
CA LEU A 23 -23.71 11.88 29.05
C LEU A 23 -22.48 11.24 29.71
N SER A 24 -22.63 10.05 30.29
CA SER A 24 -21.56 9.34 30.99
C SER A 24 -20.80 8.34 30.12
N GLY A 25 -21.32 7.98 28.94
CA GLY A 25 -20.64 7.10 27.98
C GLY A 25 -21.09 7.31 26.53
N TYR A 26 -20.23 6.98 25.55
CA TYR A 26 -20.61 7.00 24.14
C TYR A 26 -21.49 5.79 23.79
N PRO A 27 -22.54 5.94 22.97
CA PRO A 27 -23.32 4.81 22.51
C PRO A 27 -22.46 3.87 21.66
N ASP A 28 -22.58 2.56 21.90
CA ASP A 28 -21.91 1.55 21.07
C ASP A 28 -22.63 1.42 19.72
N LEU A 29 -22.13 2.16 18.73
CA LEU A 29 -22.69 2.17 17.38
C LEU A 29 -22.32 0.94 16.55
N SER A 30 -21.53 0.00 17.08
CA SER A 30 -21.30 -1.30 16.43
C SER A 30 -22.60 -2.13 16.37
N LEU A 31 -23.53 -1.90 17.30
CA LEU A 31 -24.84 -2.56 17.36
C LEU A 31 -25.88 -1.95 16.41
N VAL A 32 -25.55 -0.84 15.74
CA VAL A 32 -26.43 -0.15 14.78
C VAL A 32 -26.05 -0.60 13.38
N SER A 33 -27.01 -1.17 12.64
CA SER A 33 -26.81 -1.56 11.24
C SER A 33 -26.66 -0.35 10.33
N ASP A 34 -26.10 -0.53 9.12
CA ASP A 34 -25.95 0.58 8.16
C ASP A 34 -27.30 1.17 7.73
N GLU A 35 -28.37 0.36 7.71
CA GLU A 35 -29.73 0.82 7.40
C GLU A 35 -30.34 1.67 8.52
N GLU A 36 -30.09 1.27 9.77
CA GLU A 36 -30.48 2.06 10.94
C GLU A 36 -29.67 3.35 11.02
N LEU A 37 -28.39 3.30 10.69
CA LEU A 37 -27.55 4.49 10.62
C LEU A 37 -28.07 5.48 9.57
N GLY A 38 -28.47 5.01 8.38
CA GLY A 38 -29.12 5.85 7.37
C GLY A 38 -30.48 6.40 7.83
N THR A 39 -31.18 5.68 8.72
CA THR A 39 -32.42 6.16 9.35
C THR A 39 -32.17 7.26 10.40
N LEU A 40 -31.06 7.19 11.12
CA LEU A 40 -30.67 8.14 12.17
C LEU A 40 -30.09 9.44 11.62
N LEU A 41 -29.39 9.39 10.47
CA LEU A 41 -28.68 10.55 9.92
C LEU A 41 -29.56 11.78 9.64
N PRO A 42 -30.77 11.66 9.07
CA PRO A 42 -31.67 12.81 8.94
C PRO A 42 -31.96 13.50 10.27
N ALA A 43 -32.16 12.73 11.34
CA ALA A 43 -32.42 13.28 12.67
C ALA A 43 -31.17 13.92 13.27
N ALA A 44 -30.00 13.31 13.11
CA ALA A 44 -28.72 13.91 13.52
C ALA A 44 -28.48 15.25 12.81
N TYR A 45 -28.76 15.32 11.51
CA TYR A 45 -28.61 16.55 10.72
C TYR A 45 -29.55 17.67 11.18
N SER A 46 -30.77 17.30 11.58
CA SER A 46 -31.79 18.24 12.09
C SER A 46 -31.71 18.50 13.60
N ALA A 47 -30.84 17.80 14.34
CA ALA A 47 -30.86 17.86 15.80
C ALA A 47 -30.53 19.29 16.30
N PRO A 48 -31.28 19.81 17.27
CA PRO A 48 -31.06 21.14 17.82
C PRO A 48 -29.69 21.22 18.50
N GLY A 49 -29.09 22.41 18.52
CA GLY A 49 -27.81 22.62 19.18
C GLY A 49 -27.86 22.61 20.72
N ASP A 50 -29.05 22.57 21.33
CA ASP A 50 -29.22 22.88 22.77
C ASP A 50 -30.22 21.97 23.54
N PRO A 51 -30.08 20.64 23.45
CA PRO A 51 -29.79 19.86 24.68
C PRO A 51 -28.48 19.06 24.59
N PHE A 52 -27.73 18.97 25.70
CA PHE A 52 -26.41 18.30 25.73
C PHE A 52 -26.46 16.81 25.33
N VAL A 53 -27.54 16.10 25.68
CA VAL A 53 -27.78 14.70 25.26
C VAL A 53 -27.91 14.58 23.75
N SER A 54 -28.75 15.41 23.12
CA SER A 54 -28.98 15.37 21.67
C SER A 54 -27.71 15.68 20.90
N THR A 55 -26.93 16.66 21.34
CA THR A 55 -25.65 17.02 20.73
C THR A 55 -24.63 15.87 20.84
N ARG A 56 -24.52 15.22 22.00
CA ARG A 56 -23.64 14.04 22.17
C ARG A 56 -24.02 12.89 21.24
N VAL A 57 -25.31 12.53 21.20
CA VAL A 57 -25.80 11.42 20.36
C VAL A 57 -25.63 11.75 18.88
N ARG A 58 -25.93 13.00 18.47
CA ARG A 58 -25.68 13.50 17.11
C ARG A 58 -24.23 13.27 16.71
N PHE A 59 -23.27 13.72 17.51
CA PHE A 59 -21.85 13.56 17.17
C PHE A 59 -21.41 12.11 17.09
N ALA A 60 -21.95 11.23 17.94
CA ALA A 60 -21.70 9.80 17.82
C ALA A 60 -22.20 9.25 16.47
N VAL A 61 -23.46 9.57 16.09
CA VAL A 61 -24.06 9.13 14.83
C VAL A 61 -23.31 9.68 13.61
N GLU A 62 -22.99 10.98 13.60
CA GLU A 62 -22.19 11.60 12.55
C GLU A 62 -20.78 11.00 12.50
N GLY A 63 -20.16 10.70 13.64
CA GLY A 63 -18.87 10.03 13.73
C GLY A 63 -18.90 8.65 13.08
N ALA A 64 -19.87 7.81 13.43
CA ALA A 64 -20.03 6.50 12.80
C ALA A 64 -20.29 6.59 11.29
N ALA A 65 -21.07 7.58 10.84
CA ALA A 65 -21.35 7.78 9.42
C ALA A 65 -20.11 8.19 8.61
N LYS A 66 -19.15 8.89 9.22
CA LYS A 66 -17.87 9.24 8.59
C LYS A 66 -16.94 8.05 8.38
N GLU A 67 -17.23 6.91 8.97
CA GLU A 67 -16.39 5.70 8.89
C GLU A 67 -17.08 4.54 8.15
N ARG A 68 -18.37 4.67 7.86
CA ARG A 68 -19.23 3.58 7.36
C ARG A 68 -19.96 3.97 6.07
N GLN A 69 -20.79 3.07 5.54
CA GLN A 69 -21.62 3.31 4.34
C GLN A 69 -23.11 3.23 4.72
N PRO A 70 -23.71 4.31 5.25
CA PRO A 70 -25.12 4.32 5.66
C PRO A 70 -26.05 3.98 4.50
N ARG A 71 -27.03 3.10 4.73
CA ARG A 71 -28.02 2.68 3.72
C ARG A 71 -29.36 3.33 4.04
N TYR A 72 -30.01 3.90 3.04
CA TYR A 72 -31.25 4.65 3.24
C TYR A 72 -32.43 3.83 2.72
N THR A 73 -33.42 3.56 3.56
CA THR A 73 -34.73 3.18 3.04
C THR A 73 -35.32 4.35 2.24
N PRO A 74 -36.28 4.12 1.32
CA PRO A 74 -36.91 5.23 0.60
C PRO A 74 -37.48 6.31 1.53
N ASP A 75 -37.99 5.89 2.69
CA ASP A 75 -38.51 6.77 3.73
C ASP A 75 -37.42 7.59 4.43
N ALA A 76 -36.28 6.96 4.78
CA ALA A 76 -35.12 7.66 5.33
C ALA A 76 -34.50 8.63 4.32
N CYS A 77 -34.46 8.25 3.03
CA CYS A 77 -34.01 9.13 1.96
C CYS A 77 -34.88 10.37 1.84
N ARG A 78 -36.22 10.22 1.90
CA ARG A 78 -37.15 11.36 1.91
C ARG A 78 -36.92 12.28 3.11
N ARG A 79 -36.81 11.71 4.32
CA ARG A 79 -36.48 12.49 5.53
C ARG A 79 -35.16 13.23 5.42
N MET A 80 -34.16 12.67 4.73
CA MET A 80 -32.89 13.37 4.52
C MET A 80 -33.08 14.65 3.70
N PHE A 81 -33.89 14.59 2.64
CA PHE A 81 -34.26 15.77 1.86
C PHE A 81 -35.08 16.77 2.67
N ASP A 82 -36.01 16.29 3.51
CA ASP A 82 -36.76 17.15 4.42
C ASP A 82 -35.81 17.87 5.40
N ALA A 83 -34.84 17.16 5.98
CA ALA A 83 -33.83 17.71 6.90
C ALA A 83 -32.90 18.74 6.24
N LEU A 84 -32.56 18.54 4.97
CA LEU A 84 -31.76 19.48 4.18
C LEU A 84 -32.51 20.79 3.91
N VAL A 85 -33.83 20.74 3.76
CA VAL A 85 -34.67 21.92 3.48
C VAL A 85 -35.18 22.59 4.76
N GLN A 86 -35.49 21.83 5.80
CA GLN A 86 -36.03 22.35 7.05
C GLN A 86 -35.00 23.21 7.78
N GLY A 87 -35.40 24.43 8.15
CA GLY A 87 -34.53 25.39 8.84
C GLY A 87 -33.46 26.03 7.96
N LEU A 88 -33.52 25.85 6.65
CA LEU A 88 -32.52 26.36 5.70
C LEU A 88 -32.36 27.89 5.76
N GLU A 89 -33.47 28.63 5.89
CA GLU A 89 -33.45 30.09 6.06
C GLU A 89 -32.71 30.55 7.32
N LYS A 90 -32.74 29.74 8.40
CA LYS A 90 -32.06 30.05 9.66
C LYS A 90 -30.62 29.57 9.67
N ARG A 91 -30.34 28.44 9.00
CA ARG A 91 -29.02 27.80 8.96
C ARG A 91 -28.10 28.43 7.93
N GLU A 92 -28.64 29.02 6.87
CA GLU A 92 -27.91 29.66 5.75
C GLU A 92 -26.94 28.74 4.99
N TRP A 93 -26.99 27.42 5.23
CA TRP A 93 -26.21 26.44 4.50
C TRP A 93 -26.90 25.07 4.46
N ALA A 94 -26.55 24.27 3.45
CA ALA A 94 -26.90 22.85 3.39
C ALA A 94 -25.80 22.07 2.66
N ASP A 95 -25.61 20.80 3.04
CA ASP A 95 -24.67 19.90 2.38
C ASP A 95 -25.40 19.09 1.31
N VAL A 96 -25.48 19.61 0.08
CA VAL A 96 -26.21 18.96 -1.02
C VAL A 96 -25.62 17.58 -1.38
N ARG A 97 -24.34 17.36 -1.08
CA ARG A 97 -23.69 16.05 -1.18
C ARG A 97 -24.40 14.97 -0.36
N LEU A 98 -24.94 15.29 0.83
CA LEU A 98 -25.69 14.33 1.63
C LEU A 98 -26.98 13.88 0.91
N GLY A 99 -27.63 14.77 0.17
CA GLY A 99 -28.81 14.45 -0.63
C GLY A 99 -28.48 13.51 -1.79
N ALA A 100 -27.43 13.83 -2.56
CA ALA A 100 -26.94 12.95 -3.64
C ALA A 100 -26.46 11.60 -3.10
N GLY A 101 -25.72 11.60 -1.98
CA GLY A 101 -25.22 10.39 -1.33
C GLY A 101 -26.33 9.50 -0.76
N ALA A 102 -27.43 10.08 -0.25
CA ALA A 102 -28.60 9.33 0.19
C ALA A 102 -29.34 8.67 -0.98
N LEU A 103 -29.46 9.36 -2.13
CA LEU A 103 -30.02 8.77 -3.35
C LEU A 103 -29.17 7.60 -3.86
N LEU A 104 -27.84 7.74 -3.83
CA LEU A 104 -26.92 6.67 -4.24
C LEU A 104 -27.11 5.41 -3.36
N ARG A 105 -27.25 5.62 -2.05
CA ARG A 105 -27.30 4.57 -1.03
C ARG A 105 -28.74 4.16 -0.67
N CYS A 106 -29.72 4.56 -1.49
CA CYS A 106 -31.12 4.19 -1.31
C CYS A 106 -31.33 2.71 -1.65
N THR A 107 -31.86 1.92 -0.70
CA THR A 107 -32.02 0.47 -0.82
C THR A 107 -33.22 0.04 -1.65
N GLY A 108 -34.16 0.96 -1.87
CA GLY A 108 -35.37 0.74 -2.66
C GLY A 108 -35.52 1.74 -3.82
N PRO A 109 -36.69 1.80 -4.47
CA PRO A 109 -36.97 2.84 -5.45
C PRO A 109 -36.84 4.23 -4.80
N TRP A 110 -36.36 5.20 -5.57
CA TRP A 110 -36.21 6.55 -5.04
C TRP A 110 -37.57 7.12 -4.64
N PRO A 111 -37.69 7.74 -3.45
CA PRO A 111 -38.89 8.47 -3.09
C PRO A 111 -39.08 9.69 -4.00
N ASP A 112 -40.30 10.20 -4.12
CA ASP A 112 -40.52 11.51 -4.72
C ASP A 112 -40.01 12.60 -3.76
N VAL A 113 -38.89 13.21 -4.15
CA VAL A 113 -38.23 14.33 -3.44
C VAL A 113 -38.04 15.54 -4.35
N ALA A 114 -38.75 15.60 -5.49
CA ALA A 114 -38.53 16.65 -6.49
C ALA A 114 -38.81 18.05 -5.93
N GLY A 115 -39.82 18.18 -5.06
CA GLY A 115 -40.15 19.43 -4.38
C GLY A 115 -39.05 19.90 -3.42
N GLN A 116 -38.55 19.01 -2.56
CA GLN A 116 -37.46 19.29 -1.63
C GLN A 116 -36.16 19.61 -2.37
N ALA A 117 -35.81 18.80 -3.38
CA ALA A 117 -34.65 19.03 -4.22
C ALA A 117 -34.70 20.40 -4.90
N ARG A 118 -35.88 20.83 -5.39
CA ARG A 118 -36.10 22.15 -5.99
C ARG A 118 -35.87 23.27 -4.97
N ALA A 119 -36.46 23.15 -3.78
CA ALA A 119 -36.29 24.15 -2.72
C ALA A 119 -34.82 24.30 -2.32
N LEU A 120 -34.13 23.17 -2.11
CA LEU A 120 -32.71 23.14 -1.76
C LEU A 120 -31.83 23.79 -2.83
N VAL A 121 -31.97 23.38 -4.10
CA VAL A 121 -31.14 23.91 -5.18
C VAL A 121 -31.43 25.40 -5.44
N ARG A 122 -32.70 25.82 -5.40
CA ARG A 122 -33.07 27.24 -5.55
C ARG A 122 -32.42 28.11 -4.47
N PHE A 123 -32.43 27.65 -3.22
CA PHE A 123 -31.77 28.34 -2.12
C PHE A 123 -30.27 28.47 -2.37
N LEU A 124 -29.59 27.36 -2.69
CA LEU A 124 -28.14 27.37 -2.93
C LEU A 124 -27.75 28.26 -4.12
N LEU A 125 -28.55 28.28 -5.20
CA LEU A 125 -28.34 29.21 -6.32
C LEU A 125 -28.57 30.67 -5.94
N GLY A 126 -29.54 30.94 -5.06
CA GLY A 126 -29.81 32.28 -4.53
C GLY A 126 -28.65 32.83 -3.70
N GLU A 127 -28.07 31.97 -2.86
CA GLU A 127 -26.89 32.28 -2.02
C GLU A 127 -25.55 32.23 -2.78
N GLY A 128 -25.55 31.91 -4.08
CA GLY A 128 -24.33 31.78 -4.88
C GLY A 128 -23.42 30.62 -4.48
N ARG A 129 -23.96 29.61 -3.79
CA ARG A 129 -23.26 28.40 -3.31
C ARG A 129 -23.07 27.40 -4.44
N LEU A 130 -21.99 27.56 -5.21
CA LEU A 130 -21.62 26.69 -6.34
C LEU A 130 -20.42 25.77 -6.02
N ASP A 131 -20.06 25.63 -4.75
CA ASP A 131 -18.88 24.91 -4.27
C ASP A 131 -18.97 23.38 -4.39
N GLN A 132 -20.15 22.83 -4.68
CA GLN A 132 -20.39 21.39 -4.89
C GLN A 132 -21.06 21.12 -6.26
N PRO A 133 -20.39 21.41 -7.39
CA PRO A 133 -21.02 21.45 -8.72
C PRO A 133 -21.65 20.13 -9.15
N TYR A 134 -21.00 19.00 -8.87
CA TYR A 134 -21.47 17.69 -9.29
C TYR A 134 -22.70 17.22 -8.49
N ALA A 135 -22.70 17.46 -7.17
CA ALA A 135 -23.87 17.18 -6.33
C ALA A 135 -25.05 18.10 -6.69
N LEU A 136 -24.80 19.37 -7.01
CA LEU A 136 -25.81 20.29 -7.51
C LEU A 136 -26.45 19.78 -8.82
N LEU A 137 -25.65 19.35 -9.80
CA LEU A 137 -26.17 18.77 -11.05
C LEU A 137 -27.02 17.52 -10.80
N ALA A 138 -26.58 16.64 -9.90
CA ALA A 138 -27.31 15.44 -9.55
C ALA A 138 -28.68 15.77 -8.92
N VAL A 139 -28.71 16.63 -7.91
CA VAL A 139 -29.95 17.00 -7.19
C VAL A 139 -30.86 17.89 -8.04
N ALA A 140 -30.33 18.81 -8.84
CA ALA A 140 -31.12 19.60 -9.79
C ALA A 140 -31.79 18.72 -10.85
N GLY A 141 -31.09 17.67 -11.30
CA GLY A 141 -31.66 16.67 -12.22
C GLY A 141 -32.82 15.87 -11.62
N VAL A 142 -32.90 15.74 -10.29
CA VAL A 142 -34.06 15.16 -9.58
C VAL A 142 -35.19 16.18 -9.43
N ALA A 143 -34.85 17.46 -9.20
CA ALA A 143 -35.83 18.55 -9.10
C ALA A 143 -36.58 18.84 -10.41
N GLY A 144 -35.92 18.65 -11.56
CA GLY A 144 -36.51 18.74 -12.89
C GLY A 144 -35.60 19.38 -13.95
N ALA A 145 -35.93 19.15 -15.23
CA ALA A 145 -35.10 19.55 -16.37
C ALA A 145 -34.84 21.07 -16.48
N ASP A 146 -35.82 21.89 -16.11
CA ASP A 146 -35.66 23.36 -16.16
C ASP A 146 -34.61 23.86 -15.16
N LEU A 147 -34.66 23.35 -13.92
CA LEU A 147 -33.69 23.73 -12.89
C LEU A 147 -32.31 23.18 -13.20
N LEU A 148 -32.22 21.97 -13.78
CA LEU A 148 -30.96 21.42 -14.24
C LEU A 148 -30.31 22.32 -15.30
N ARG A 149 -31.07 22.82 -16.28
CA ARG A 149 -30.57 23.75 -17.30
C ARG A 149 -30.06 25.06 -16.69
N GLU A 150 -30.77 25.60 -15.70
CA GLU A 150 -30.33 26.79 -14.97
C GLU A 150 -29.02 26.56 -14.20
N VAL A 151 -28.87 25.41 -13.52
CA VAL A 151 -27.62 25.04 -12.85
C VAL A 151 -26.48 24.88 -13.85
N VAL A 152 -26.72 24.21 -14.98
CA VAL A 152 -25.75 24.04 -16.05
C VAL A 152 -25.29 25.39 -16.59
N GLU A 153 -26.21 26.34 -16.82
CA GLU A 153 -25.88 27.69 -17.25
C GLU A 153 -24.99 28.39 -16.21
N ARG A 154 -25.37 28.38 -14.93
CA ARG A 154 -24.59 28.99 -13.83
C ARG A 154 -23.19 28.40 -13.70
N LEU A 155 -23.06 27.08 -13.73
CA LEU A 155 -21.77 26.39 -13.62
C LEU A 155 -20.89 26.56 -14.87
N GLY A 156 -21.49 26.86 -16.04
CA GLY A 156 -20.76 27.08 -17.29
C GLY A 156 -19.89 28.34 -17.34
N HIS A 157 -20.09 29.28 -16.42
CA HIS A 157 -19.39 30.56 -16.44
C HIS A 157 -17.98 30.43 -15.86
N GLY A 158 -16.96 30.76 -16.65
CA GLY A 158 -15.57 30.89 -16.17
C GLY A 158 -14.77 29.57 -16.02
N GLY A 159 -15.37 28.41 -16.30
CA GLY A 159 -14.73 27.09 -16.14
C GLY A 159 -13.82 26.63 -17.29
N GLY A 160 -13.94 27.21 -18.48
CA GLY A 160 -13.25 26.78 -19.70
C GLY A 160 -14.01 25.69 -20.48
N PRO A 161 -13.70 25.48 -21.78
CA PRO A 161 -14.49 24.61 -22.66
C PRO A 161 -14.47 23.13 -22.25
N ILE A 162 -13.37 22.63 -21.68
CA ILE A 162 -13.29 21.22 -21.25
C ILE A 162 -14.19 20.96 -20.03
N ALA A 163 -14.16 21.86 -19.05
CA ALA A 163 -15.04 21.78 -17.89
C ALA A 163 -16.52 21.92 -18.29
N ARG A 164 -16.79 22.77 -19.29
CA ARG A 164 -18.13 22.92 -19.84
C ARG A 164 -18.65 21.64 -20.51
N ASP A 165 -17.82 20.97 -21.32
CA ASP A 165 -18.16 19.67 -21.92
C ASP A 165 -18.45 18.62 -20.83
N GLU A 166 -17.68 18.60 -19.73
CA GLU A 166 -17.96 17.70 -18.60
C GLU A 166 -19.36 17.95 -18.02
N ILE A 167 -19.70 19.22 -17.74
CA ILE A 167 -21.00 19.61 -17.20
C ILE A 167 -22.13 19.21 -18.15
N ASP A 168 -21.97 19.47 -19.45
CA ASP A 168 -22.99 19.15 -20.47
C ASP A 168 -23.17 17.63 -20.61
N VAL A 169 -22.09 16.85 -20.57
CA VAL A 169 -22.14 15.38 -20.56
C VAL A 169 -22.87 14.87 -19.33
N ILE A 170 -22.54 15.37 -18.13
CA ILE A 170 -23.19 14.98 -16.88
C ILE A 170 -24.68 15.34 -16.92
N ALA A 171 -25.04 16.53 -17.40
CA ALA A 171 -26.43 16.96 -17.52
C ALA A 171 -27.25 16.04 -18.44
N ALA A 172 -26.63 15.44 -19.45
CA ALA A 172 -27.27 14.49 -20.37
C ALA A 172 -27.42 13.06 -19.82
N LEU A 173 -26.74 12.71 -18.73
CA LEU A 173 -26.83 11.38 -18.12
C LEU A 173 -28.21 11.13 -17.49
N THR A 174 -28.53 9.86 -17.24
CA THR A 174 -29.71 9.53 -16.42
C THR A 174 -29.56 10.06 -14.99
N PRO A 175 -30.67 10.27 -14.24
CA PRO A 175 -30.59 10.73 -12.85
C PRO A 175 -29.67 9.86 -11.97
N ARG A 176 -29.70 8.53 -12.15
CA ARG A 176 -28.86 7.60 -11.38
C ARG A 176 -27.38 7.72 -11.73
N GLU A 177 -27.07 7.82 -13.02
CA GLU A 177 -25.69 8.01 -13.49
C GLU A 177 -25.11 9.35 -13.00
N ARG A 178 -25.91 10.44 -13.00
CA ARG A 178 -25.47 11.72 -12.42
C ARG A 178 -25.07 11.60 -10.96
N VAL A 179 -25.85 10.86 -10.17
CA VAL A 179 -25.55 10.61 -8.75
C VAL A 179 -24.25 9.79 -8.59
N VAL A 180 -24.02 8.80 -9.46
CA VAL A 180 -22.76 8.03 -9.49
C VAL A 180 -21.56 8.92 -9.79
N VAL A 181 -21.64 9.76 -10.83
CA VAL A 181 -20.55 10.70 -11.16
C VAL A 181 -20.34 11.70 -10.02
N ALA A 182 -21.42 12.22 -9.41
CA ALA A 182 -21.30 13.13 -8.27
C ALA A 182 -20.59 12.52 -7.06
N GLU A 183 -20.78 11.22 -6.82
CA GLU A 183 -20.05 10.48 -5.77
C GLU A 183 -18.58 10.26 -6.14
N PHE A 184 -18.29 9.93 -7.41
CA PHE A 184 -16.93 9.74 -7.91
C PHE A 184 -16.11 11.03 -7.88
N SER A 185 -16.71 12.13 -8.34
CA SER A 185 -16.11 13.47 -8.42
C SER A 185 -16.23 14.26 -7.13
N ALA A 186 -16.56 13.60 -6.01
CA ALA A 186 -17.02 14.27 -4.81
C ALA A 186 -15.95 15.16 -4.15
N ASP A 187 -16.34 16.40 -3.85
CA ASP A 187 -15.55 17.34 -3.05
C ASP A 187 -15.49 16.93 -1.58
N THR A 188 -14.48 17.40 -0.85
CA THR A 188 -14.36 17.17 0.60
C THR A 188 -15.57 17.74 1.35
N SER A 189 -16.31 16.89 2.08
CA SER A 189 -17.32 17.31 3.06
C SER A 189 -16.97 16.75 4.44
N TYR A 190 -17.14 17.58 5.46
CA TYR A 190 -16.88 17.21 6.86
C TYR A 190 -17.94 16.26 7.43
N THR A 191 -19.14 16.29 6.86
CA THR A 191 -20.34 15.60 7.38
C THR A 191 -20.78 14.41 6.53
N SER A 192 -20.20 14.25 5.34
CA SER A 192 -20.57 13.18 4.42
C SER A 192 -19.91 11.83 4.77
N PRO A 193 -20.60 10.71 4.49
CA PRO A 193 -19.95 9.40 4.50
C PRO A 193 -18.74 9.35 3.55
N PRO A 194 -17.78 8.43 3.76
CA PRO A 194 -16.71 8.17 2.82
C PRO A 194 -17.24 7.89 1.42
N THR A 195 -16.46 8.29 0.41
CA THR A 195 -16.77 8.00 -0.99
C THR A 195 -17.11 6.52 -1.17
N ALA A 196 -18.22 6.25 -1.84
CA ALA A 196 -18.66 4.87 -2.06
C ALA A 196 -17.55 4.10 -2.78
N PRO A 197 -17.14 2.93 -2.27
CA PRO A 197 -15.96 2.26 -2.79
C PRO A 197 -15.98 1.85 -4.25
N ASP A 198 -17.18 1.64 -4.79
CA ASP A 198 -17.41 1.23 -6.17
C ASP A 198 -17.80 2.41 -7.08
N ALA A 199 -17.72 3.65 -6.57
CA ALA A 199 -18.11 4.84 -7.32
C ALA A 199 -17.25 5.02 -8.57
N ALA A 200 -15.94 4.78 -8.44
CA ALA A 200 -14.99 4.88 -9.54
C ALA A 200 -15.26 3.85 -10.64
N GLU A 201 -15.47 2.57 -10.29
CA GLU A 201 -15.80 1.51 -11.24
C GLU A 201 -17.16 1.76 -11.91
N LYS A 202 -18.17 2.17 -11.14
CA LYS A 202 -19.49 2.52 -11.68
C LYS A 202 -19.41 3.70 -12.64
N ALA A 203 -18.69 4.77 -12.30
CA ALA A 203 -18.50 5.92 -13.17
C ALA A 203 -17.74 5.55 -14.45
N ALA A 204 -16.71 4.72 -14.34
CA ALA A 204 -15.94 4.19 -15.46
C ALA A 204 -16.77 3.25 -16.36
N GLY A 205 -17.83 2.65 -15.83
CA GLY A 205 -18.80 1.85 -16.58
C GLY A 205 -19.77 2.67 -17.43
N ILE A 206 -19.89 3.99 -17.23
CA ILE A 206 -20.80 4.87 -17.98
C ILE A 206 -20.17 5.21 -19.35
N PRO A 207 -20.71 4.71 -20.48
CA PRO A 207 -20.07 4.88 -21.79
C PRO A 207 -19.90 6.35 -22.20
N ALA A 208 -20.90 7.19 -21.90
CA ALA A 208 -20.85 8.62 -22.22
C ALA A 208 -19.74 9.35 -21.46
N TYR A 209 -19.50 8.99 -20.19
CA TYR A 209 -18.46 9.61 -19.36
C TYR A 209 -17.06 9.09 -19.73
N ALA A 210 -16.93 7.81 -20.07
CA ALA A 210 -15.69 7.26 -20.64
C ALA A 210 -15.34 7.92 -22.00
N ALA A 211 -16.33 8.17 -22.85
CA ALA A 211 -16.13 8.88 -24.12
C ALA A 211 -15.71 10.34 -23.89
N PHE A 212 -16.30 11.03 -22.91
CA PHE A 212 -15.85 12.36 -22.47
C PHE A 212 -14.39 12.33 -22.03
N ALA A 213 -14.00 11.37 -21.18
CA ALA A 213 -12.65 11.28 -20.64
C ALA A 213 -11.58 11.25 -21.76
N ARG A 214 -11.82 10.47 -22.81
CA ARG A 214 -10.95 10.42 -23.99
C ARG A 214 -10.88 11.77 -24.70
N ARG A 215 -12.03 12.35 -25.09
CA ARG A 215 -12.08 13.62 -25.83
C ARG A 215 -11.46 14.77 -25.04
N ALA A 216 -11.68 14.85 -23.74
CA ALA A 216 -11.12 15.86 -22.87
C ALA A 216 -9.59 15.81 -22.84
N LEU A 217 -9.01 14.61 -22.70
CA LEU A 217 -7.56 14.40 -22.71
C LEU A 217 -6.94 14.66 -24.09
N GLU A 218 -7.62 14.29 -25.17
CA GLU A 218 -7.21 14.62 -26.54
C GLU A 218 -7.21 16.14 -26.76
N ALA A 219 -8.27 16.84 -26.37
CA ALA A 219 -8.36 18.30 -26.46
C ALA A 219 -7.28 19.02 -25.62
N ALA A 220 -6.95 18.48 -24.43
CA ALA A 220 -5.86 19.01 -23.63
C ALA A 220 -4.49 18.82 -24.30
N ALA A 221 -4.25 17.66 -24.92
CA ALA A 221 -3.02 17.38 -25.66
C ALA A 221 -2.87 18.30 -26.87
N GLU A 222 -3.93 18.51 -27.64
CA GLU A 222 -3.96 19.44 -28.77
C GLU A 222 -3.69 20.88 -28.33
N ARG A 223 -4.31 21.35 -27.25
CA ARG A 223 -4.07 22.69 -26.71
C ARG A 223 -2.63 22.86 -26.23
N ALA A 224 -2.10 21.90 -25.48
CA ALA A 224 -0.72 21.93 -25.01
C ALA A 224 0.25 21.98 -26.19
N ARG A 225 -0.01 21.20 -27.24
CA ARG A 225 0.78 21.23 -28.48
C ARG A 225 0.70 22.56 -29.20
N ALA A 226 -0.49 23.16 -29.30
CA ALA A 226 -0.68 24.47 -29.91
C ALA A 226 0.08 25.59 -29.16
N ILE A 227 0.24 25.46 -27.83
CA ILE A 227 1.11 26.34 -27.04
C ILE A 227 2.58 26.12 -27.40
N GLN A 228 3.01 24.86 -27.55
CA GLN A 228 4.39 24.54 -27.91
C GLN A 228 4.78 25.09 -29.29
N ASP A 229 3.86 24.99 -30.25
CA ASP A 229 4.08 25.43 -31.63
C ASP A 229 3.81 26.93 -31.84
N GLY A 230 3.43 27.65 -30.77
CA GLY A 230 3.21 29.10 -30.78
C GLY A 230 1.88 29.55 -31.39
N THR A 231 1.01 28.63 -31.79
CA THR A 231 -0.36 28.93 -32.27
C THR A 231 -1.23 29.51 -31.17
N VAL A 232 -1.07 29.03 -29.93
CA VAL A 232 -1.68 29.61 -28.73
C VAL A 232 -0.61 30.32 -27.91
N PRO A 233 -0.79 31.61 -27.54
CA PRO A 233 0.21 32.34 -26.78
C PRO A 233 0.54 31.67 -25.44
N TYR A 234 1.83 31.43 -25.20
CA TYR A 234 2.31 30.93 -23.92
C TYR A 234 2.07 31.93 -22.79
N ARG A 235 1.40 31.47 -21.73
CA ARG A 235 1.26 32.17 -20.46
C ARG A 235 1.59 31.19 -19.34
N ALA A 236 2.51 31.57 -18.47
CA ALA A 236 2.98 30.71 -17.37
C ALA A 236 1.81 30.28 -16.48
N ASP A 237 1.64 28.97 -16.33
CA ASP A 237 0.61 28.31 -15.52
C ASP A 237 -0.84 28.69 -15.87
N LYS A 238 -1.10 29.04 -17.13
CA LYS A 238 -2.41 29.48 -17.62
C LYS A 238 -2.91 28.70 -18.83
N ALA A 239 -2.34 27.54 -19.14
CA ALA A 239 -2.82 26.70 -20.25
C ALA A 239 -4.24 26.14 -20.02
N PHE A 240 -4.64 25.97 -18.75
CA PHE A 240 -5.94 25.43 -18.36
C PHE A 240 -6.52 26.21 -17.17
N ALA A 241 -7.83 26.42 -17.18
CA ALA A 241 -8.54 26.96 -16.01
C ALA A 241 -8.63 25.91 -14.89
N SER A 242 -8.93 26.34 -13.66
CA SER A 242 -9.04 25.42 -12.51
C SER A 242 -10.11 24.35 -12.74
N GLY A 243 -11.27 24.72 -13.28
CA GLY A 243 -12.33 23.77 -13.64
C GLY A 243 -11.87 22.74 -14.67
N GLU A 244 -11.09 23.14 -15.68
CA GLU A 244 -10.56 22.20 -16.68
C GLU A 244 -9.53 21.24 -16.05
N VAL A 245 -8.70 21.71 -15.11
CA VAL A 245 -7.76 20.83 -14.39
C VAL A 245 -8.53 19.76 -13.60
N THR A 246 -9.60 20.12 -12.90
CA THR A 246 -10.46 19.16 -12.19
C THR A 246 -11.07 18.15 -13.16
N ALA A 247 -11.71 18.62 -14.24
CA ALA A 247 -12.33 17.76 -15.26
C ALA A 247 -11.32 16.80 -15.92
N LEU A 248 -10.11 17.29 -16.22
CA LEU A 248 -9.03 16.46 -16.77
C LEU A 248 -8.50 15.46 -15.74
N GLY A 249 -8.50 15.80 -14.46
CA GLY A 249 -8.17 14.88 -13.37
C GLY A 249 -9.18 13.73 -13.28
N HIS A 250 -10.47 14.01 -13.40
CA HIS A 250 -11.51 12.98 -13.48
C HIS A 250 -11.34 12.10 -14.71
N ALA A 251 -11.17 12.71 -15.88
CA ALA A 251 -10.93 12.00 -17.14
C ALA A 251 -9.72 11.06 -17.06
N ALA A 252 -8.60 11.53 -16.49
CA ALA A 252 -7.40 10.73 -16.29
C ALA A 252 -7.62 9.55 -15.35
N ARG A 253 -8.34 9.73 -14.23
CA ARG A 253 -8.68 8.63 -13.30
C ARG A 253 -9.53 7.56 -13.98
N ILE A 254 -10.54 7.97 -14.74
CA ILE A 254 -11.39 7.02 -15.50
C ILE A 254 -10.55 6.24 -16.51
N ALA A 255 -9.71 6.90 -17.29
CA ALA A 255 -8.88 6.23 -18.30
C ALA A 255 -7.82 5.31 -17.68
N LEU A 256 -7.21 5.70 -16.55
CA LEU A 256 -6.21 4.90 -15.82
C LEU A 256 -6.83 3.70 -15.11
N LEU A 257 -8.01 3.86 -14.52
CA LEU A 257 -8.75 2.77 -13.91
C LEU A 257 -9.12 1.70 -14.95
N ARG A 258 -9.57 2.14 -16.12
CA ARG A 258 -9.93 1.29 -17.27
C ARG A 258 -8.72 0.73 -18.03
N ASP A 259 -7.50 1.15 -17.67
CA ASP A 259 -6.25 0.77 -18.34
C ASP A 259 -6.32 0.91 -19.88
N GLU A 260 -6.82 2.07 -20.33
CA GLU A 260 -7.10 2.32 -21.75
C GLU A 260 -5.82 2.28 -22.62
N PRO A 261 -5.80 1.52 -23.74
CA PRO A 261 -4.58 1.29 -24.52
C PRO A 261 -4.02 2.53 -25.23
N TRP A 262 -4.88 3.53 -25.50
CA TRP A 262 -4.47 4.80 -26.13
C TRP A 262 -3.83 5.78 -25.13
N LEU A 263 -4.05 5.59 -23.83
CA LEU A 263 -3.69 6.55 -22.80
C LEU A 263 -2.17 6.74 -22.64
N PRO A 264 -1.33 5.68 -22.61
CA PRO A 264 0.11 5.85 -22.46
C PRO A 264 0.73 6.76 -23.51
N ALA A 265 0.39 6.54 -24.79
CA ALA A 265 0.89 7.34 -25.90
C ALA A 265 0.41 8.80 -25.83
N LEU A 266 -0.83 9.02 -25.37
CA LEU A 266 -1.36 10.37 -25.17
C LEU A 266 -0.62 11.10 -24.04
N LEU A 267 -0.46 10.48 -22.87
CA LEU A 267 0.22 11.09 -21.72
C LEU A 267 1.71 11.33 -21.98
N ALA A 268 2.36 10.45 -22.75
CA ALA A 268 3.75 10.63 -23.19
C ALA A 268 3.96 11.91 -24.03
N ARG A 269 2.91 12.40 -24.72
CA ARG A 269 2.92 13.69 -25.43
C ARG A 269 2.46 14.84 -24.54
N LEU A 270 1.31 14.69 -23.88
CA LEU A 270 0.69 15.74 -23.07
C LEU A 270 1.59 16.20 -21.92
N LEU A 271 2.18 15.28 -21.15
CA LEU A 271 2.90 15.63 -19.93
C LEU A 271 4.16 16.48 -20.19
N PRO A 272 5.05 16.13 -21.15
CA PRO A 272 6.13 17.04 -21.56
C PRO A 272 5.64 18.42 -21.99
N ASP A 273 4.59 18.47 -22.83
CA ASP A 273 4.07 19.72 -23.40
C ASP A 273 3.46 20.64 -22.33
N VAL A 274 2.93 20.12 -21.23
CA VAL A 274 2.46 20.96 -20.10
C VAL A 274 3.55 21.28 -19.09
N SER A 275 4.69 20.61 -19.17
CA SER A 275 5.77 20.67 -18.17
C SER A 275 7.00 21.45 -18.57
N VAL A 276 7.18 21.78 -19.86
CA VAL A 276 8.32 22.54 -20.35
C VAL A 276 7.81 23.72 -21.14
N ALA A 277 8.25 24.95 -20.82
CA ALA A 277 7.88 26.11 -21.61
C ALA A 277 8.46 26.04 -23.04
N PRO A 278 7.74 26.52 -24.07
CA PRO A 278 8.26 26.62 -25.44
C PRO A 278 9.43 27.60 -25.58
N THR A 279 9.55 28.54 -24.63
CA THR A 279 10.64 29.52 -24.54
C THR A 279 11.73 29.04 -23.57
N GLN A 280 12.77 29.84 -23.33
CA GLN A 280 13.79 29.56 -22.31
C GLN A 280 13.32 29.80 -20.85
N ALA A 281 12.03 30.09 -20.65
CA ALA A 281 11.48 30.33 -19.32
C ALA A 281 11.62 29.09 -18.42
N ARG A 282 11.80 29.33 -17.11
CA ARG A 282 11.82 28.30 -16.06
C ARG A 282 10.45 28.07 -15.43
N THR A 283 9.40 28.34 -16.20
CA THR A 283 7.98 28.17 -15.85
C THR A 283 7.37 27.06 -16.71
N LEU A 284 6.11 26.69 -16.43
CA LEU A 284 5.38 25.61 -17.10
C LEU A 284 4.12 26.16 -17.75
N PRO A 285 3.64 25.60 -18.87
CA PRO A 285 2.29 25.88 -19.37
C PRO A 285 1.18 25.55 -18.36
N SER A 286 1.28 24.41 -17.65
CA SER A 286 0.38 24.11 -16.51
C SER A 286 1.04 23.18 -15.49
N GLN A 287 1.42 23.75 -14.35
CA GLN A 287 1.86 23.00 -13.20
C GLN A 287 0.69 22.28 -12.51
N ALA A 288 -0.49 22.92 -12.49
CA ALA A 288 -1.69 22.35 -11.89
C ALA A 288 -2.12 21.04 -12.56
N LEU A 289 -2.16 21.01 -13.90
CA LEU A 289 -2.51 19.80 -14.65
C LEU A 289 -1.45 18.70 -14.50
N LEU A 290 -0.16 19.05 -14.55
CA LEU A 290 0.91 18.08 -14.28
C LEU A 290 0.68 17.35 -12.95
N TYR A 291 0.48 18.10 -11.87
CA TYR A 291 0.28 17.47 -10.56
C TYR A 291 -1.04 16.73 -10.46
N GLU A 292 -2.10 17.16 -11.14
CA GLU A 292 -3.38 16.46 -11.12
C GLU A 292 -3.31 15.10 -11.82
N ILE A 293 -2.66 15.01 -12.98
CA ILE A 293 -2.42 13.72 -13.66
C ILE A 293 -1.52 12.82 -12.79
N VAL A 294 -0.52 13.38 -12.12
CA VAL A 294 0.37 12.61 -11.22
C VAL A 294 -0.38 12.15 -9.96
N ARG A 295 -1.39 12.88 -9.46
CA ARG A 295 -2.30 12.40 -8.40
C ARG A 295 -3.20 11.28 -8.90
N ALA A 296 -3.77 11.41 -10.10
CA ALA A 296 -4.54 10.32 -10.71
C ALA A 296 -3.69 9.04 -10.85
N ALA A 297 -2.38 9.17 -11.13
CA ALA A 297 -1.43 8.06 -11.14
C ALA A 297 -1.12 7.47 -9.75
N GLN A 298 -1.34 8.21 -8.65
CA GLN A 298 -1.25 7.67 -7.30
C GLN A 298 -2.45 6.78 -6.98
N ASP A 299 -3.62 7.14 -7.49
CA ASP A 299 -4.86 6.39 -7.32
C ASP A 299 -4.84 5.14 -8.21
N PHE A 300 -4.48 5.28 -9.49
CA PHE A 300 -4.51 4.22 -10.50
C PHE A 300 -3.19 4.17 -11.30
N PRO A 301 -2.08 3.69 -10.71
CA PRO A 301 -0.77 3.68 -11.35
C PRO A 301 -0.69 2.71 -12.52
N ILE A 302 0.06 3.09 -13.56
CA ILE A 302 0.50 2.24 -14.69
C ILE A 302 2.02 2.43 -14.96
N PRO A 303 2.77 1.40 -15.39
CA PRO A 303 4.23 1.50 -15.59
C PRO A 303 4.67 2.53 -16.63
N GLU A 304 3.89 2.71 -17.69
CA GLU A 304 4.18 3.65 -18.77
C GLU A 304 4.13 5.09 -18.26
N LEU A 305 3.16 5.40 -17.40
CA LEU A 305 3.03 6.72 -16.80
C LEU A 305 4.16 7.02 -15.81
N VAL A 306 4.61 6.02 -15.04
CA VAL A 306 5.83 6.15 -14.21
C VAL A 306 7.03 6.55 -15.08
N THR A 307 7.17 5.91 -16.24
CA THR A 307 8.23 6.23 -17.21
C THR A 307 8.09 7.65 -17.74
N THR A 308 6.90 8.07 -18.15
CA THR A 308 6.64 9.44 -18.62
C THR A 308 6.93 10.48 -17.54
N ILE A 309 6.52 10.26 -16.29
CA ILE A 309 6.77 11.17 -15.18
C ILE A 309 8.28 11.32 -14.91
N ARG A 310 9.05 10.22 -14.99
CA ARG A 310 10.52 10.26 -14.85
C ARG A 310 11.17 11.05 -15.99
N THR A 311 10.67 10.91 -17.23
CA THR A 311 11.12 11.71 -18.38
C THR A 311 10.88 13.19 -18.13
N VAL A 312 9.67 13.59 -17.71
CA VAL A 312 9.34 14.97 -17.35
C VAL A 312 10.23 15.49 -16.23
N ARG A 313 10.44 14.69 -15.18
CA ARG A 313 11.33 15.01 -14.05
C ARG A 313 12.77 15.26 -14.50
N GLY A 314 13.22 14.66 -15.59
CA GLY A 314 14.55 14.89 -16.18
C GLY A 314 14.66 16.12 -17.07
N SER A 315 13.57 16.54 -17.73
CA SER A 315 13.57 17.63 -18.71
C SER A 315 13.05 18.97 -18.17
N VAL A 316 12.25 18.95 -17.10
CA VAL A 316 11.65 20.17 -16.52
C VAL A 316 12.71 21.14 -15.98
N ARG A 317 12.57 22.42 -16.31
CA ARG A 317 13.50 23.49 -15.92
C ARG A 317 13.16 24.15 -14.58
N HIS A 318 11.93 23.98 -14.10
CA HIS A 318 11.47 24.56 -12.83
C HIS A 318 12.09 23.82 -11.64
N ALA A 319 12.79 24.54 -10.77
CA ALA A 319 13.60 23.94 -9.70
C ALA A 319 12.80 23.12 -8.67
N GLY A 320 11.54 23.50 -8.40
CA GLY A 320 10.69 22.81 -7.41
C GLY A 320 10.02 21.53 -7.92
N VAL A 321 9.80 21.41 -9.23
CA VAL A 321 9.01 20.31 -9.81
C VAL A 321 9.71 18.95 -9.62
N PRO A 322 11.01 18.78 -9.92
CA PRO A 322 11.69 17.49 -9.72
C PRO A 322 11.58 16.96 -8.29
N LYS A 323 11.73 17.82 -7.28
CA LYS A 323 11.62 17.43 -5.86
C LYS A 323 10.21 16.93 -5.52
N GLN A 324 9.19 17.60 -6.05
CA GLN A 324 7.80 17.19 -5.84
C GLN A 324 7.47 15.90 -6.59
N LEU A 325 7.92 15.76 -7.85
CA LEU A 325 7.75 14.52 -8.62
C LEU A 325 8.47 13.34 -7.96
N ASP A 326 9.69 13.52 -7.43
CA ASP A 326 10.41 12.48 -6.69
C ASP A 326 9.62 12.02 -5.43
N LYS A 327 8.93 12.94 -4.73
CA LYS A 327 8.04 12.60 -3.61
C LYS A 327 6.81 11.82 -4.07
N MET A 328 6.20 12.23 -5.18
CA MET A 328 4.99 11.61 -5.71
C MET A 328 5.26 10.24 -6.34
N LEU A 329 6.38 10.08 -7.05
CA LEU A 329 6.82 8.80 -7.65
C LEU A 329 6.97 7.71 -6.60
N LYS A 330 7.49 8.02 -5.40
CA LYS A 330 7.56 7.04 -4.29
C LYS A 330 6.18 6.47 -3.92
N LYS A 331 5.14 7.31 -3.95
CA LYS A 331 3.76 6.87 -3.68
C LYS A 331 3.21 6.05 -4.84
N ILE A 332 3.47 6.49 -6.07
CA ILE A 332 3.02 5.79 -7.29
C ILE A 332 3.67 4.40 -7.37
N GLU A 333 4.97 4.28 -7.10
CA GLU A 333 5.69 2.99 -7.12
C GLU A 333 5.19 2.03 -6.03
N ALA A 334 4.83 2.56 -4.86
CA ALA A 334 4.20 1.77 -3.80
C ALA A 334 2.79 1.31 -4.20
N ALA A 335 1.95 2.21 -4.73
CA ALA A 335 0.61 1.86 -5.21
C ALA A 335 0.65 0.89 -6.41
N LEU A 336 1.64 1.04 -7.30
CA LEU A 336 1.82 0.16 -8.46
C LEU A 336 2.09 -1.28 -8.00
N ALA A 337 2.89 -1.45 -6.95
CA ALA A 337 3.16 -2.77 -6.39
C ALA A 337 1.90 -3.47 -5.84
N GLU A 338 0.85 -2.74 -5.49
CA GLU A 338 -0.42 -3.32 -5.03
C GLU A 338 -1.39 -3.63 -6.21
N ARG A 339 -1.07 -3.21 -7.44
CA ARG A 339 -1.84 -3.52 -8.67
C ARG A 339 -1.13 -4.59 -9.50
N THR A 340 -1.09 -5.83 -9.01
CA THR A 340 -0.29 -6.93 -9.59
C THR A 340 -0.45 -7.08 -11.11
N GLU A 341 -1.67 -7.13 -11.66
CA GLU A 341 -1.89 -7.30 -13.11
C GLU A 341 -1.26 -6.20 -13.98
N VAL A 342 -1.21 -4.97 -13.45
CA VAL A 342 -0.68 -3.80 -14.15
C VAL A 342 0.82 -3.64 -13.94
N ALA A 343 1.31 -3.92 -12.72
CA ALA A 343 2.71 -3.79 -12.33
C ALA A 343 3.67 -4.64 -13.16
N LEU A 344 3.17 -5.75 -13.71
CA LEU A 344 3.95 -6.74 -14.44
C LEU A 344 4.29 -6.31 -15.88
N ARG A 345 3.69 -5.21 -16.40
CA ARG A 345 4.04 -4.60 -17.70
C ARG A 345 5.31 -3.75 -17.60
N LEU A 346 6.46 -4.41 -17.41
CA LEU A 346 7.73 -3.71 -17.24
C LEU A 346 8.30 -3.22 -18.58
N PRO A 347 8.95 -2.03 -18.61
CA PRO A 347 9.71 -1.62 -19.78
C PRO A 347 11.06 -2.35 -19.84
N ASP A 348 11.54 -2.61 -21.05
CA ASP A 348 12.86 -3.25 -21.28
C ASP A 348 14.05 -2.38 -20.85
N LEU A 349 13.84 -1.07 -20.71
CA LEU A 349 14.88 -0.07 -20.36
C LEU A 349 16.10 -0.07 -21.29
N GLY A 350 15.97 -0.62 -22.49
CA GLY A 350 17.06 -0.78 -23.46
C GLY A 350 18.03 -1.92 -23.13
N PHE A 351 17.63 -2.89 -22.29
CA PHE A 351 18.39 -4.12 -22.08
C PHE A 351 18.20 -5.07 -23.28
N GLY A 352 19.27 -5.76 -23.67
CA GLY A 352 19.22 -6.81 -24.68
C GLY A 352 18.60 -8.10 -24.13
N PRO A 353 18.30 -9.09 -25.01
CA PRO A 353 17.68 -10.36 -24.61
C PRO A 353 18.52 -11.20 -23.65
N ASP A 354 19.82 -10.92 -23.54
CA ASP A 354 20.73 -11.53 -22.57
C ASP A 354 20.64 -10.88 -21.16
N GLY A 355 19.74 -9.91 -20.97
CA GLY A 355 19.55 -9.21 -19.71
C GLY A 355 20.65 -8.21 -19.39
N ALA A 356 21.37 -7.73 -20.41
CA ALA A 356 22.41 -6.73 -20.27
C ALA A 356 22.22 -5.52 -21.19
N HIS A 357 22.52 -4.33 -20.68
CA HIS A 357 22.67 -3.11 -21.46
C HIS A 357 24.16 -2.77 -21.58
N ARG A 358 24.66 -2.61 -22.80
CA ARG A 358 26.08 -2.33 -23.06
C ARG A 358 26.27 -0.97 -23.73
N ARG A 359 27.25 -0.20 -23.26
CA ARG A 359 27.63 1.10 -23.84
C ARG A 359 29.14 1.24 -23.93
N VAL A 360 29.64 1.52 -25.13
CA VAL A 360 31.08 1.77 -25.36
C VAL A 360 31.43 3.20 -24.97
N LEU A 361 32.49 3.35 -24.17
CA LEU A 361 33.02 4.62 -23.64
C LEU A 361 34.55 4.65 -23.84
N GLY A 362 34.98 5.03 -25.05
CA GLY A 362 36.37 4.95 -25.48
C GLY A 362 36.83 3.50 -25.58
N ALA A 363 37.92 3.14 -24.88
CA ALA A 363 38.48 1.78 -24.85
C ALA A 363 37.78 0.84 -23.86
N TYR A 364 36.68 1.27 -23.24
CA TYR A 364 35.97 0.51 -22.20
C TYR A 364 34.52 0.28 -22.60
N THR A 365 33.96 -0.85 -22.18
CA THR A 365 32.52 -1.13 -22.30
C THR A 365 31.88 -1.11 -20.92
N ALA A 366 30.90 -0.23 -20.71
CA ALA A 366 30.04 -0.27 -19.54
C ALA A 366 28.94 -1.32 -19.77
N VAL A 367 28.79 -2.25 -18.83
CA VAL A 367 27.78 -3.31 -18.87
C VAL A 367 26.89 -3.16 -17.64
N VAL A 368 25.60 -2.94 -17.87
CA VAL A 368 24.57 -2.95 -16.83
C VAL A 368 23.81 -4.27 -16.93
N THR A 369 23.76 -5.06 -15.85
CA THR A 369 23.06 -6.35 -15.81
C THR A 369 21.89 -6.31 -14.85
N ALA A 370 20.79 -6.95 -15.20
CA ALA A 370 19.66 -7.21 -14.31
C ALA A 370 19.80 -8.62 -13.72
N GLY A 371 19.99 -8.72 -12.40
CA GLY A 371 20.05 -9.99 -11.66
C GLY A 371 19.28 -9.86 -10.34
N GLU A 372 19.85 -10.30 -9.22
CA GLU A 372 19.30 -10.03 -7.88
C GLU A 372 19.12 -8.52 -7.63
N LYS A 373 20.03 -7.75 -8.20
CA LYS A 373 19.99 -6.29 -8.26
C LYS A 373 20.57 -5.85 -9.60
N ALA A 374 20.29 -4.61 -9.97
CA ALA A 374 20.96 -4.00 -11.10
C ALA A 374 22.40 -3.62 -10.71
N GLU A 375 23.38 -3.98 -11.54
CA GLU A 375 24.79 -3.68 -11.32
C GLU A 375 25.42 -3.04 -12.55
N LEU A 376 26.42 -2.19 -12.35
CA LEU A 376 27.23 -1.60 -13.41
C LEU A 376 28.68 -2.08 -13.27
N VAL A 377 29.15 -2.81 -14.28
CA VAL A 377 30.52 -3.29 -14.42
C VAL A 377 31.16 -2.63 -15.63
N PHE A 378 32.47 -2.42 -15.58
CA PHE A 378 33.25 -1.94 -16.72
C PHE A 378 34.13 -3.07 -17.22
N GLU A 379 34.20 -3.23 -18.53
CA GLU A 379 35.04 -4.21 -19.20
C GLU A 379 36.05 -3.52 -20.10
N LYS A 380 37.23 -4.14 -20.23
CA LYS A 380 38.23 -3.81 -21.25
C LYS A 380 38.74 -5.11 -21.85
N ASP A 381 38.74 -5.22 -23.17
CA ASP A 381 39.18 -6.42 -23.90
C ASP A 381 38.49 -7.71 -23.38
N GLY A 382 37.20 -7.63 -23.04
CA GLY A 382 36.39 -8.73 -22.49
C GLY A 382 36.65 -9.08 -21.01
N LYS A 383 37.48 -8.32 -20.28
CA LYS A 383 37.75 -8.54 -18.85
C LYS A 383 37.09 -7.48 -17.96
N ALA A 384 36.35 -7.93 -16.95
CA ALA A 384 35.74 -7.07 -15.94
C ALA A 384 36.77 -6.35 -15.06
N LEU A 385 36.50 -5.09 -14.76
CA LEU A 385 37.32 -4.18 -13.96
C LEU A 385 36.70 -3.98 -12.58
N LYS A 386 37.55 -3.83 -11.55
CA LYS A 386 37.13 -3.64 -10.15
C LYS A 386 36.46 -2.30 -9.85
N GLY A 387 36.44 -1.37 -10.80
CA GLY A 387 35.85 -0.05 -10.60
C GLY A 387 35.80 0.77 -11.86
N VAL A 388 35.19 1.95 -11.74
CA VAL A 388 35.06 2.90 -12.85
C VAL A 388 36.46 3.38 -13.29
N PRO A 389 36.85 3.18 -14.56
CA PRO A 389 38.15 3.63 -15.09
C PRO A 389 38.34 5.14 -14.96
N ALA A 390 39.59 5.59 -14.73
CA ALA A 390 39.92 7.01 -14.60
C ALA A 390 39.57 7.81 -15.87
N ALA A 391 39.82 7.25 -17.05
CA ALA A 391 39.45 7.86 -18.33
C ALA A 391 37.93 8.08 -18.45
N VAL A 392 37.11 7.09 -18.05
CA VAL A 392 35.64 7.24 -18.03
C VAL A 392 35.19 8.35 -17.07
N ARG A 393 35.81 8.46 -15.89
CA ARG A 393 35.46 9.52 -14.92
C ARG A 393 35.78 10.92 -15.42
N ARG A 394 36.86 11.05 -16.19
CA ARG A 394 37.35 12.33 -16.73
C ARG A 394 36.59 12.73 -17.99
N ASP A 395 36.43 11.79 -18.93
CA ASP A 395 36.05 12.08 -20.31
C ASP A 395 34.56 11.74 -20.60
N HIS A 396 33.92 10.89 -19.78
CA HIS A 396 32.53 10.40 -19.98
C HIS A 396 31.65 10.57 -18.74
N LYS A 397 31.77 11.72 -18.07
CA LYS A 397 31.08 11.98 -16.79
C LYS A 397 29.56 11.98 -16.94
N ALA A 398 29.02 12.47 -18.07
CA ALA A 398 27.59 12.55 -18.31
C ALA A 398 27.00 11.15 -18.52
N GLU A 399 27.65 10.33 -19.35
CA GLU A 399 27.25 8.96 -19.67
C GLU A 399 27.35 8.06 -18.44
N LEU A 400 28.38 8.23 -17.60
CA LEU A 400 28.48 7.54 -16.32
C LEU A 400 27.30 7.89 -15.38
N LYS A 401 26.83 9.14 -15.40
CA LYS A 401 25.65 9.55 -14.63
C LYS A 401 24.39 8.88 -15.17
N GLU A 402 24.21 8.85 -16.49
CA GLU A 402 23.08 8.16 -17.13
C GLU A 402 23.04 6.66 -16.81
N LEU A 403 24.18 5.98 -16.87
CA LEU A 403 24.30 4.55 -16.54
C LEU A 403 23.97 4.28 -15.06
N ARG A 404 24.41 5.16 -14.15
CA ARG A 404 24.05 5.05 -12.71
C ARG A 404 22.56 5.27 -12.47
N GLU A 405 21.93 6.19 -13.21
CA GLU A 405 20.47 6.35 -13.16
C GLU A 405 19.73 5.17 -13.80
N LEU A 406 20.28 4.54 -14.86
CA LEU A 406 19.74 3.29 -15.41
C LEU A 406 19.78 2.16 -14.36
N VAL A 407 20.89 1.99 -13.65
CA VAL A 407 21.00 1.02 -12.54
C VAL A 407 19.94 1.27 -11.47
N LYS A 408 19.76 2.53 -11.03
CA LYS A 408 18.72 2.88 -10.05
C LYS A 408 17.32 2.55 -10.55
N ARG A 409 17.01 2.88 -11.80
CA ARG A 409 15.70 2.59 -12.41
C ARG A 409 15.45 1.09 -12.50
N ALA A 410 16.40 0.31 -13.02
CA ALA A 410 16.29 -1.14 -13.10
C ALA A 410 16.12 -1.77 -11.71
N GLY A 411 16.89 -1.32 -10.70
CA GLY A 411 16.72 -1.78 -9.31
C GLY A 411 15.34 -1.45 -8.73
N ALA A 412 14.80 -0.27 -9.01
CA ALA A 412 13.44 0.09 -8.59
C ALA A 412 12.38 -0.79 -9.26
N HIS A 413 12.51 -1.06 -10.57
CA HIS A 413 11.61 -1.96 -11.29
C HIS A 413 11.65 -3.39 -10.76
N LEU A 414 12.84 -3.92 -10.46
CA LEU A 414 12.98 -5.23 -9.83
C LEU A 414 12.33 -5.27 -8.44
N THR A 415 12.47 -4.20 -7.66
CA THR A 415 11.81 -4.10 -6.34
C THR A 415 10.28 -4.08 -6.48
N THR A 416 9.74 -3.28 -7.40
CA THR A 416 8.30 -3.24 -7.68
C THR A 416 7.78 -4.59 -8.19
N LEU A 417 8.52 -5.25 -9.08
CA LEU A 417 8.21 -6.60 -9.58
C LEU A 417 8.07 -7.60 -8.44
N VAL A 418 9.08 -7.70 -7.57
CA VAL A 418 9.07 -8.65 -6.46
C VAL A 418 7.91 -8.36 -5.50
N ARG A 419 7.62 -7.08 -5.20
CA ARG A 419 6.49 -6.70 -4.35
C ARG A 419 5.14 -7.03 -4.99
N ALA A 420 4.98 -6.77 -6.29
CA ALA A 420 3.75 -7.08 -7.02
C ALA A 420 3.49 -8.59 -7.08
N LEU A 421 4.53 -9.38 -7.30
CA LEU A 421 4.47 -10.84 -7.26
C LEU A 421 4.12 -11.36 -5.87
N GLU A 422 4.73 -10.81 -4.81
CA GLU A 422 4.40 -11.17 -3.41
C GLU A 422 2.96 -10.76 -3.05
N GLY A 423 2.49 -9.58 -3.46
CA GLY A 423 1.10 -9.14 -3.26
C GLY A 423 0.06 -10.06 -3.93
N GLY A 424 0.46 -10.71 -5.02
CA GLY A 424 -0.34 -11.69 -5.76
C GLY A 424 -0.83 -12.89 -4.93
N TYR A 425 -0.18 -13.23 -3.80
CA TYR A 425 -0.61 -14.33 -2.95
C TYR A 425 -2.00 -14.12 -2.36
N THR A 426 -2.29 -12.91 -1.85
CA THR A 426 -3.54 -12.63 -1.13
C THR A 426 -4.76 -12.53 -2.05
N VAL A 427 -4.54 -12.24 -3.33
CA VAL A 427 -5.58 -12.21 -4.38
C VAL A 427 -5.67 -13.51 -5.17
N GLY A 428 -4.79 -14.48 -4.90
CA GLY A 428 -4.71 -15.73 -5.67
C GLY A 428 -4.44 -15.49 -7.15
N ALA A 429 -3.55 -14.55 -7.49
CA ALA A 429 -3.30 -14.14 -8.86
C ALA A 429 -2.91 -15.34 -9.76
N VAL A 430 -3.60 -15.46 -10.88
CA VAL A 430 -3.33 -16.43 -11.95
C VAL A 430 -3.20 -15.65 -13.25
N HIS A 431 -2.10 -15.87 -13.96
CA HIS A 431 -1.85 -15.24 -15.25
C HIS A 431 -2.02 -16.25 -16.38
N GLU A 432 -2.31 -15.76 -17.58
CA GLU A 432 -2.19 -16.56 -18.80
C GLU A 432 -0.71 -16.91 -19.04
N PHE A 433 -0.43 -18.18 -19.29
CA PHE A 433 0.93 -18.68 -19.47
C PHE A 433 1.70 -17.96 -20.57
N GLY A 434 1.05 -17.66 -21.71
CA GLY A 434 1.67 -16.94 -22.83
C GLY A 434 2.16 -15.55 -22.43
N ARG A 435 1.33 -14.79 -21.69
CA ARG A 435 1.70 -13.46 -21.18
C ARG A 435 2.83 -13.52 -20.16
N TRP A 436 2.78 -14.49 -19.25
CA TRP A 436 3.85 -14.70 -18.27
C TRP A 436 5.17 -15.09 -18.95
N ARG A 437 5.13 -16.01 -19.93
CA ARG A 437 6.30 -16.47 -20.67
C ARG A 437 7.01 -15.31 -21.35
N ASP A 438 6.27 -14.54 -22.14
CA ASP A 438 6.85 -13.52 -23.02
C ASP A 438 7.07 -12.19 -22.29
N GLY A 439 6.17 -11.80 -21.39
CA GLY A 439 6.21 -10.54 -20.64
C GLY A 439 7.01 -10.58 -19.33
N LEU A 440 7.29 -11.75 -18.76
CA LEU A 440 8.02 -11.88 -17.49
C LEU A 440 9.22 -12.83 -17.59
N ALA A 441 9.00 -14.10 -17.91
CA ALA A 441 10.06 -15.12 -17.87
C ALA A 441 11.16 -14.88 -18.91
N ARG A 442 10.80 -14.37 -20.09
CA ARG A 442 11.72 -13.99 -21.19
C ARG A 442 12.07 -12.51 -21.24
N HIS A 443 11.44 -11.68 -20.41
CA HIS A 443 11.69 -10.25 -20.39
C HIS A 443 13.15 -9.96 -19.95
N PRO A 444 13.88 -9.06 -20.63
CA PRO A 444 15.32 -8.88 -20.40
C PRO A 444 15.66 -8.37 -19.00
N VAL A 445 14.80 -7.54 -18.40
CA VAL A 445 15.02 -7.03 -17.03
C VAL A 445 14.40 -7.94 -15.97
N ALA A 446 13.27 -8.57 -16.26
CA ALA A 446 12.45 -9.26 -15.25
C ALA A 446 12.78 -10.75 -15.17
N GLY A 447 13.11 -11.36 -16.31
CA GLY A 447 13.39 -12.78 -16.47
C GLY A 447 14.44 -13.32 -15.48
N PRO A 448 15.59 -12.67 -15.28
CA PRO A 448 16.59 -13.10 -14.31
C PRO A 448 16.06 -13.24 -12.88
N THR A 449 15.07 -12.42 -12.49
CA THR A 449 14.40 -12.49 -11.19
C THR A 449 13.29 -13.54 -11.22
N VAL A 450 12.43 -13.51 -12.23
CA VAL A 450 11.25 -14.39 -12.39
C VAL A 450 11.64 -15.86 -12.47
N ARG A 451 12.72 -16.20 -13.17
CA ARG A 451 13.15 -17.59 -13.38
C ARG A 451 13.69 -18.26 -12.11
N ARG A 452 14.10 -17.47 -11.11
CA ARG A 452 14.61 -17.94 -9.81
C ARG A 452 13.50 -18.20 -8.77
N LEU A 453 12.25 -17.95 -9.16
CA LEU A 453 11.06 -18.26 -8.36
C LEU A 453 10.48 -19.62 -8.79
N ILE A 454 9.83 -20.29 -7.84
CA ILE A 454 9.05 -21.49 -8.09
C ILE A 454 7.65 -21.04 -8.53
N TRP A 455 7.17 -21.62 -9.62
CA TRP A 455 5.89 -21.35 -10.26
C TRP A 455 5.05 -22.61 -10.31
N GLU A 456 3.74 -22.48 -10.30
CA GLU A 456 2.79 -23.56 -10.59
C GLU A 456 2.16 -23.29 -11.96
N VAL A 457 2.27 -24.26 -12.87
CA VAL A 457 1.61 -24.22 -14.19
C VAL A 457 0.47 -25.23 -14.20
N GLU A 458 -0.70 -24.80 -14.65
CA GLU A 458 -1.88 -25.65 -14.77
C GLU A 458 -1.75 -26.59 -15.97
N GLU A 459 -1.85 -27.90 -15.73
CA GLU A 459 -1.77 -28.93 -16.77
C GLU A 459 -3.15 -29.44 -17.18
N ALA A 460 -4.10 -29.41 -16.24
CA ALA A 460 -5.51 -29.69 -16.41
C ALA A 460 -6.29 -28.91 -15.34
N PRO A 461 -7.61 -28.69 -15.48
CA PRO A 461 -8.39 -27.93 -14.52
C PRO A 461 -8.17 -28.40 -13.07
N GLY A 462 -7.57 -27.54 -12.25
CA GLY A 462 -7.26 -27.83 -10.84
C GLY A 462 -6.01 -28.68 -10.58
N ALA A 463 -5.34 -29.18 -11.62
CA ALA A 463 -4.08 -29.91 -11.53
C ALA A 463 -2.89 -29.01 -11.88
N TRP A 464 -2.02 -28.76 -10.90
CA TRP A 464 -0.92 -27.82 -10.98
C TRP A 464 0.42 -28.53 -10.83
N ARG A 465 1.39 -28.19 -11.68
CA ARG A 465 2.78 -28.67 -11.58
C ARG A 465 3.71 -27.54 -11.16
N ALA A 466 4.46 -27.77 -10.08
CA ALA A 466 5.50 -26.85 -9.65
C ALA A 466 6.75 -26.93 -10.55
N VAL A 467 7.31 -25.79 -10.92
CA VAL A 467 8.48 -25.64 -11.81
C VAL A 467 9.41 -24.53 -11.32
N LEU A 468 10.71 -24.70 -11.56
CA LEU A 468 11.74 -23.69 -11.32
C LEU A 468 12.50 -23.42 -12.63
N PRO A 469 12.19 -22.34 -13.36
CA PRO A 469 12.79 -22.12 -14.67
C PRO A 469 14.32 -21.99 -14.67
N GLU A 470 14.93 -21.56 -13.57
CA GLU A 470 16.39 -21.48 -13.42
C GLU A 470 17.09 -22.85 -13.58
N THR A 471 16.41 -23.96 -13.24
CA THR A 471 17.01 -25.32 -13.33
C THR A 471 16.54 -26.09 -14.56
N GLY A 472 15.31 -25.87 -15.01
CA GLY A 472 14.68 -26.65 -16.10
C GLY A 472 14.38 -25.88 -17.38
N GLY A 473 14.69 -24.58 -17.43
CA GLY A 473 14.19 -23.69 -18.48
C GLY A 473 12.71 -23.35 -18.30
N VAL A 474 12.19 -22.49 -19.17
CA VAL A 474 10.75 -22.18 -19.19
C VAL A 474 10.00 -23.42 -19.73
N PRO A 475 9.00 -23.95 -19.01
CA PRO A 475 8.30 -25.15 -19.46
C PRO A 475 7.47 -24.89 -20.72
N ASP A 476 7.11 -25.96 -21.43
CA ASP A 476 6.10 -25.89 -22.48
C ASP A 476 4.70 -26.06 -21.88
N ALA A 477 3.78 -25.16 -22.22
CA ALA A 477 2.36 -25.20 -21.86
C ALA A 477 1.54 -24.36 -22.86
N PRO A 478 0.22 -24.63 -23.01
CA PRO A 478 -0.66 -23.79 -23.84
C PRO A 478 -0.67 -22.34 -23.37
N ASP A 479 -0.75 -21.37 -24.28
CA ASP A 479 -0.72 -19.94 -23.92
C ASP A 479 -1.87 -19.53 -22.98
N ALA A 480 -3.01 -20.22 -23.06
CA ALA A 480 -4.19 -20.01 -22.21
C ALA A 480 -4.13 -20.75 -20.85
N ALA A 481 -3.11 -21.58 -20.59
CA ALA A 481 -2.98 -22.27 -19.32
C ALA A 481 -2.77 -21.27 -18.17
N GLY A 482 -3.26 -21.60 -16.98
CA GLY A 482 -2.99 -20.81 -15.79
C GLY A 482 -1.54 -20.95 -15.34
N VAL A 483 -0.92 -19.86 -14.94
CA VAL A 483 0.35 -19.87 -14.19
C VAL A 483 0.27 -18.95 -12.98
N ARG A 484 0.71 -19.45 -11.83
CA ARG A 484 0.68 -18.71 -10.58
C ARG A 484 1.95 -18.91 -9.78
N LEU A 485 2.21 -18.00 -8.86
CA LEU A 485 3.35 -18.11 -7.96
C LEU A 485 3.13 -19.25 -6.95
N TRP A 486 4.12 -20.13 -6.81
CA TRP A 486 4.05 -21.26 -5.88
C TRP A 486 4.07 -20.77 -4.43
N HIS A 487 3.33 -21.45 -3.55
CA HIS A 487 3.27 -21.13 -2.12
C HIS A 487 3.29 -22.42 -1.27
N PRO A 488 4.07 -22.51 -0.17
CA PRO A 488 4.19 -23.74 0.62
C PRO A 488 2.88 -24.24 1.23
N LEU A 489 1.92 -23.36 1.54
CA LEU A 489 0.55 -23.75 1.96
C LEU A 489 -0.17 -24.68 0.97
N ARG A 490 0.21 -24.69 -0.31
CA ARG A 490 -0.40 -25.52 -1.36
C ARG A 490 0.36 -26.82 -1.62
N SER A 491 1.47 -27.04 -0.92
CA SER A 491 2.38 -28.16 -1.16
C SER A 491 2.51 -29.06 0.05
N SER A 492 2.81 -30.33 -0.22
CA SER A 492 3.13 -31.28 0.84
C SER A 492 4.45 -30.90 1.55
N PRO A 493 4.64 -31.29 2.83
CA PRO A 493 5.90 -31.06 3.53
C PRO A 493 7.12 -31.68 2.82
N ASP A 494 6.95 -32.82 2.14
CA ASP A 494 8.02 -33.47 1.37
C ASP A 494 8.43 -32.64 0.15
N GLU A 495 7.46 -32.11 -0.59
CA GLU A 495 7.73 -31.24 -1.73
C GLU A 495 8.43 -29.94 -1.28
N VAL A 496 7.97 -29.34 -0.17
CA VAL A 496 8.62 -28.15 0.42
C VAL A 496 10.08 -28.47 0.79
N ARG A 497 10.35 -29.61 1.43
CA ARG A 497 11.72 -30.06 1.76
C ARG A 497 12.56 -30.22 0.49
N ALA A 498 12.04 -30.88 -0.53
CA ALA A 498 12.73 -31.08 -1.80
C ALA A 498 13.12 -29.75 -2.47
N TRP A 499 12.21 -28.76 -2.47
CA TRP A 499 12.52 -27.42 -2.97
C TRP A 499 13.61 -26.73 -2.15
N ARG A 500 13.57 -26.83 -0.81
CA ARG A 500 14.60 -26.25 0.07
C ARG A 500 15.98 -26.86 -0.19
N ASP A 501 16.04 -28.18 -0.34
CA ASP A 501 17.28 -28.90 -0.63
C ASP A 501 17.84 -28.49 -2.00
N LEU A 502 17.00 -28.49 -3.04
CA LEU A 502 17.39 -28.09 -4.40
C LEU A 502 17.96 -26.67 -4.44
N LEU A 503 17.33 -25.70 -3.78
CA LEU A 503 17.78 -24.31 -3.76
C LEU A 503 19.14 -24.15 -3.08
N ILE A 504 19.40 -24.91 -2.02
CA ILE A 504 20.71 -24.93 -1.34
C ILE A 504 21.76 -25.59 -2.24
N ASP A 505 21.47 -26.75 -2.81
CA ASP A 505 22.39 -27.51 -3.64
C ASP A 505 22.81 -26.78 -4.91
N ARG A 506 21.84 -26.11 -5.55
CA ARG A 506 22.08 -25.32 -6.76
C ARG A 506 22.54 -23.89 -6.46
N ARG A 507 22.63 -23.49 -5.19
CA ARG A 507 22.94 -22.12 -4.74
C ARG A 507 22.04 -21.07 -5.40
N ILE A 508 20.76 -21.36 -5.50
CA ILE A 508 19.75 -20.45 -6.07
C ILE A 508 19.16 -19.64 -4.92
N ARG A 509 19.49 -18.36 -4.85
CA ARG A 509 18.83 -17.42 -3.92
C ARG A 509 17.50 -16.97 -4.51
N GLN A 510 16.41 -17.13 -3.77
CA GLN A 510 15.10 -16.67 -4.20
C GLN A 510 14.96 -15.14 -3.99
N PRO A 511 14.44 -14.39 -4.97
CA PRO A 511 14.18 -12.95 -4.84
C PRO A 511 13.21 -12.57 -3.73
N LEU A 512 12.31 -13.49 -3.38
CA LEU A 512 11.46 -13.43 -2.19
C LEU A 512 11.41 -14.81 -1.55
N LYS A 513 11.16 -14.86 -0.24
CA LYS A 513 11.11 -16.12 0.50
C LYS A 513 9.89 -16.94 0.04
N GLN A 514 10.12 -18.06 -0.67
CA GLN A 514 9.06 -19.01 -1.06
C GLN A 514 9.23 -20.37 -0.37
N ALA A 515 10.29 -21.14 -0.69
CA ALA A 515 10.44 -22.49 -0.15
C ALA A 515 10.62 -22.48 1.37
N PHE A 516 11.33 -21.47 1.89
CA PHE A 516 11.50 -21.25 3.33
C PHE A 516 10.40 -20.38 3.94
N ARG A 517 9.40 -19.94 3.18
CA ARG A 517 8.37 -19.01 3.65
C ARG A 517 7.63 -19.58 4.86
N GLU A 518 7.45 -18.72 5.85
CA GLU A 518 6.67 -19.01 7.05
C GLU A 518 5.21 -19.26 6.67
N VAL A 519 4.61 -20.25 7.31
CA VAL A 519 3.21 -20.63 7.11
C VAL A 519 2.50 -20.55 8.45
N TYR A 520 1.46 -19.73 8.54
CA TYR A 520 0.64 -19.57 9.74
C TYR A 520 -0.71 -20.22 9.47
N LEU A 521 -0.99 -21.30 10.19
CA LEU A 521 -2.30 -21.95 10.22
C LEU A 521 -3.11 -21.42 11.41
N LEU A 522 -4.43 -21.52 11.30
CA LEU A 522 -5.32 -21.23 12.42
C LEU A 522 -5.04 -22.21 13.56
N THR A 523 -4.89 -21.69 14.77
CA THR A 523 -4.60 -22.48 15.98
C THR A 523 -5.86 -22.69 16.81
N PRO A 524 -5.91 -23.72 17.69
CA PRO A 524 -7.04 -23.92 18.59
C PRO A 524 -7.35 -22.70 19.48
N ALA A 525 -6.33 -21.95 19.91
CA ALA A 525 -6.52 -20.72 20.68
C ALA A 525 -7.25 -19.63 19.87
N GLU A 526 -7.00 -19.56 18.56
CA GLU A 526 -7.66 -18.63 17.65
C GLU A 526 -9.07 -19.08 17.27
N GLU A 527 -9.34 -20.39 17.30
CA GLU A 527 -10.70 -20.94 17.19
C GLU A 527 -11.55 -20.56 18.41
N GLU A 528 -10.95 -20.52 19.61
CA GLU A 528 -11.63 -20.10 20.85
C GLU A 528 -11.94 -18.60 20.87
N THR A 529 -10.96 -17.75 20.54
CA THR A 529 -11.17 -16.29 20.49
C THR A 529 -12.07 -15.86 19.33
N ARG A 530 -12.18 -16.68 18.29
CA ARG A 530 -13.00 -16.56 17.06
C ARG A 530 -12.70 -15.35 16.18
N THR A 531 -12.64 -14.13 16.71
CA THR A 531 -12.61 -12.89 15.90
C THR A 531 -11.26 -12.19 15.87
N HIS A 532 -10.30 -12.63 16.69
CA HIS A 532 -8.99 -12.02 16.77
C HIS A 532 -7.92 -13.02 17.22
N SER A 533 -6.68 -12.78 16.85
CA SER A 533 -5.51 -13.55 17.28
C SER A 533 -4.70 -12.76 18.29
N ASN A 534 -4.33 -13.42 19.39
CA ASN A 534 -3.41 -12.89 20.41
C ASN A 534 -1.97 -13.38 20.22
N ARG A 535 -1.66 -14.06 19.11
CA ARG A 535 -0.34 -14.67 18.85
C ARG A 535 0.82 -13.68 18.96
N PHE A 536 0.55 -12.41 18.68
CA PHE A 536 1.53 -11.32 18.68
C PHE A 536 1.22 -10.24 19.72
N ALA A 537 0.37 -10.55 20.70
CA ALA A 537 0.06 -9.63 21.79
C ALA A 537 1.18 -9.61 22.85
N ALA A 538 1.25 -8.52 23.61
CA ALA A 538 2.16 -8.33 24.75
C ALA A 538 3.66 -8.32 24.41
N HIS A 539 4.05 -7.97 23.17
CA HIS A 539 5.43 -7.62 22.85
C HIS A 539 5.70 -6.13 23.00
N LEU A 540 6.84 -5.79 23.61
CA LEU A 540 7.39 -4.43 23.62
C LEU A 540 8.33 -4.22 22.43
N VAL A 541 8.08 -3.15 21.67
CA VAL A 541 8.77 -2.86 20.41
C VAL A 541 9.25 -1.41 20.32
N HIS A 542 10.31 -1.18 19.55
CA HIS A 542 10.74 0.14 19.12
C HIS A 542 9.72 0.77 18.16
N TYR A 543 8.83 1.61 18.67
CA TYR A 543 7.64 2.06 17.95
C TYR A 543 7.96 2.77 16.63
N ARG A 544 8.93 3.70 16.63
CA ARG A 544 9.32 4.43 15.39
C ARG A 544 9.81 3.50 14.29
N LYS A 545 10.49 2.39 14.63
CA LYS A 545 10.92 1.38 13.66
C LYS A 545 9.71 0.58 13.15
N MET A 546 8.80 0.18 14.03
CA MET A 546 7.57 -0.53 13.65
C MET A 546 6.69 0.29 12.71
N PHE A 547 6.47 1.57 13.06
CA PHE A 547 5.68 2.50 12.25
C PHE A 547 6.30 2.74 10.86
N ALA A 548 7.62 2.73 10.74
CA ALA A 548 8.29 2.78 9.44
C ALA A 548 8.08 1.49 8.62
N LEU A 549 8.06 0.32 9.27
CA LEU A 549 7.76 -0.96 8.62
C LEU A 549 6.31 -1.06 8.14
N PHE A 550 5.34 -0.56 8.92
CA PHE A 550 3.93 -0.48 8.49
C PHE A 550 3.83 0.22 7.13
N ARG A 551 4.37 1.44 7.03
CA ARG A 551 4.38 2.21 5.78
C ARG A 551 5.09 1.50 4.64
N ALA A 552 6.19 0.80 4.94
CA ALA A 552 6.98 0.09 3.94
C ALA A 552 6.25 -1.13 3.35
N ARG A 553 5.26 -1.68 4.08
CA ARG A 553 4.47 -2.86 3.70
C ARG A 553 3.00 -2.55 3.41
N GLY A 554 2.66 -1.29 3.16
CA GLY A 554 1.31 -0.88 2.76
C GLY A 554 0.28 -0.83 3.89
N TRP A 555 0.72 -0.87 5.16
CA TRP A 555 -0.15 -0.66 6.31
C TRP A 555 -0.25 0.83 6.65
N THR A 556 -1.44 1.27 7.07
CA THR A 556 -1.75 2.63 7.48
C THR A 556 -2.06 2.67 8.96
N SER A 557 -1.47 3.62 9.67
CA SER A 557 -1.70 3.85 11.11
C SER A 557 -1.48 5.33 11.41
N ARG A 558 -2.22 5.86 12.39
CA ARG A 558 -1.94 7.15 13.01
C ARG A 558 -0.66 7.03 13.85
N LEU A 559 0.07 8.14 13.98
CA LEU A 559 1.26 8.12 14.82
C LEU A 559 0.81 8.10 16.29
N LEU A 560 1.30 7.16 17.10
CA LEU A 560 1.16 7.23 18.55
C LEU A 560 1.95 8.39 19.16
N GLY A 561 1.44 8.95 20.24
CA GLY A 561 2.13 9.94 21.07
C GLY A 561 1.28 10.47 22.22
N PRO A 562 1.85 11.36 23.06
CA PRO A 562 1.30 11.73 24.36
C PRO A 562 0.17 12.78 24.29
N TRP A 563 -0.53 12.87 23.16
CA TRP A 563 -1.68 13.78 22.98
C TRP A 563 -2.99 13.01 23.07
N ASP A 564 -4.09 13.72 23.34
CA ASP A 564 -5.41 13.13 23.50
C ASP A 564 -5.80 12.24 22.30
N GLY A 565 -6.08 10.97 22.57
CA GLY A 565 -6.43 9.96 21.57
C GLY A 565 -5.26 9.48 20.69
N GLY A 566 -4.02 9.71 21.13
CA GLY A 566 -2.79 9.24 20.49
C GLY A 566 -2.07 8.10 21.24
N ASP A 567 -2.63 7.62 22.34
CA ASP A 567 -2.08 6.54 23.18
C ASP A 567 -2.30 5.14 22.57
N GLU A 568 -3.29 4.97 21.69
CA GLU A 568 -3.54 3.73 20.98
C GLU A 568 -3.96 3.94 19.52
N ASP A 569 -3.69 2.93 18.69
CA ASP A 569 -4.16 2.87 17.31
C ASP A 569 -4.21 1.43 16.80
N GLU A 570 -4.93 1.22 15.71
CA GLU A 570 -4.91 -0.04 14.97
C GLU A 570 -4.27 0.21 13.60
N ALA A 571 -3.13 -0.42 13.34
CA ALA A 571 -2.55 -0.42 12.01
C ALA A 571 -3.44 -1.25 11.09
N VAL A 572 -3.83 -0.67 9.95
CA VAL A 572 -4.80 -1.26 9.02
C VAL A 572 -4.14 -1.57 7.69
N ARG A 573 -4.49 -2.72 7.09
CA ARG A 573 -4.20 -3.00 5.68
C ARG A 573 -5.42 -3.62 5.01
N VAL A 574 -5.69 -3.19 3.78
CA VAL A 574 -6.71 -3.77 2.91
C VAL A 574 -6.01 -4.69 1.92
N LEU A 575 -6.53 -5.92 1.78
CA LEU A 575 -5.93 -7.03 1.03
C LEU A 575 -6.98 -7.70 0.14
N ALA A 576 -6.54 -8.68 -0.66
CA ALA A 576 -7.42 -9.53 -1.45
C ALA A 576 -8.39 -8.71 -2.33
N ALA A 577 -7.83 -7.80 -3.14
CA ALA A 577 -8.58 -6.92 -4.05
C ALA A 577 -9.65 -6.06 -3.37
N GLY A 578 -9.46 -5.72 -2.09
CA GLY A 578 -10.39 -4.88 -1.34
C GLY A 578 -11.45 -5.64 -0.55
N GLU A 579 -11.41 -6.97 -0.54
CA GLU A 579 -12.41 -7.79 0.16
C GLU A 579 -12.14 -7.92 1.66
N TRP A 580 -10.88 -7.83 2.07
CA TRP A 580 -10.47 -8.07 3.47
C TRP A 580 -9.68 -6.90 4.03
N ARG A 581 -9.95 -6.57 5.29
CA ARG A 581 -9.21 -5.59 6.09
C ARG A 581 -8.66 -6.28 7.32
N VAL A 582 -7.35 -6.23 7.50
CA VAL A 582 -6.71 -6.59 8.77
C VAL A 582 -6.47 -5.33 9.61
N ARG A 583 -6.58 -5.50 10.92
CA ARG A 583 -6.27 -4.51 11.96
C ARG A 583 -5.28 -5.14 12.95
N PHE A 584 -4.22 -4.42 13.28
CA PHE A 584 -3.21 -4.81 14.27
C PHE A 584 -3.10 -3.73 15.35
N ALA A 585 -3.58 -4.06 16.54
CA ALA A 585 -3.64 -3.13 17.66
C ALA A 585 -2.26 -2.91 18.29
N HIS A 586 -1.98 -1.66 18.66
CA HIS A 586 -0.77 -1.27 19.35
C HIS A 586 -1.02 -0.04 20.22
N VAL A 587 -0.31 0.00 21.35
CA VAL A 587 -0.51 0.98 22.41
C VAL A 587 0.83 1.58 22.80
N LEU A 588 0.86 2.87 23.11
CA LEU A 588 2.04 3.58 23.58
C LEU A 588 2.43 3.03 24.95
N ALA A 589 3.59 2.38 25.04
CA ALA A 589 4.08 1.79 26.28
C ALA A 589 5.01 2.73 27.03
N ASP A 590 5.89 3.40 26.30
CA ASP A 590 6.79 4.41 26.85
C ASP A 590 7.03 5.50 25.79
N TRP A 591 6.99 6.74 26.24
CA TRP A 591 7.22 7.91 25.41
C TRP A 591 8.35 8.79 25.93
N GLN A 592 8.96 8.42 27.07
CA GLN A 592 10.09 9.15 27.65
C GLN A 592 11.35 8.94 26.79
N ASP A 593 12.17 9.99 26.70
CA ASP A 593 13.43 10.04 25.95
C ASP A 593 13.33 9.79 24.42
N GLU A 594 14.46 9.51 23.77
CA GLU A 594 14.55 9.29 22.33
C GLU A 594 13.98 7.92 21.87
N MET A 595 13.66 7.02 22.81
CA MET A 595 13.32 5.61 22.58
C MET A 595 11.84 5.31 22.83
N VAL A 596 10.96 5.83 21.98
CA VAL A 596 9.51 5.57 22.06
C VAL A 596 9.22 4.06 21.88
N LEU A 597 8.57 3.46 22.88
CA LEU A 597 8.13 2.07 22.88
C LEU A 597 6.63 1.95 22.68
N ALA A 598 6.24 0.86 22.01
CA ALA A 598 4.85 0.44 21.95
C ALA A 598 4.69 -0.99 22.47
N GLY A 599 3.56 -1.24 23.11
CA GLY A 599 3.01 -2.57 23.31
C GLY A 599 2.22 -2.99 22.08
N THR A 600 2.33 -4.26 21.72
CA THR A 600 1.56 -4.89 20.65
C THR A 600 0.39 -5.67 21.23
N ASP A 601 -0.68 -5.79 20.47
CA ASP A 601 -1.91 -6.43 20.92
C ASP A 601 -2.54 -7.24 19.76
N ARG A 602 -3.85 -7.47 19.82
CA ARG A 602 -4.61 -8.34 18.92
C ARG A 602 -4.49 -8.00 17.43
N VAL A 603 -4.57 -9.05 16.62
CA VAL A 603 -4.79 -9.00 15.16
C VAL A 603 -6.23 -9.40 14.87
N ALA A 604 -6.98 -8.58 14.15
CA ALA A 604 -8.38 -8.84 13.80
C ALA A 604 -8.62 -8.65 12.30
N PHE A 605 -9.61 -9.38 11.78
CA PHE A 605 -9.99 -9.31 10.36
C PHE A 605 -11.42 -8.83 10.22
N ALA A 606 -11.66 -8.05 9.18
CA ALA A 606 -12.98 -7.63 8.74
C ALA A 606 -13.14 -7.93 7.26
N ARG A 607 -14.32 -8.42 6.89
CA ARG A 607 -14.72 -8.62 5.50
C ARG A 607 -15.52 -7.42 5.03
N ARG A 608 -15.36 -7.07 3.75
CA ARG A 608 -16.19 -6.08 3.11
C ARG A 608 -17.57 -6.67 2.80
N ASP A 609 -18.61 -6.03 3.31
CA ASP A 609 -20.01 -6.37 3.04
C ASP A 609 -20.83 -5.09 2.86
N GLY A 610 -21.56 -4.97 1.75
CA GLY A 610 -22.37 -3.78 1.43
C GLY A 610 -21.60 -2.46 1.42
N GLY A 611 -20.28 -2.48 1.18
CA GLY A 611 -19.40 -1.30 1.21
C GLY A 611 -18.85 -0.94 2.59
N ALA A 612 -19.29 -1.60 3.66
CA ALA A 612 -18.78 -1.42 5.02
C ALA A 612 -17.83 -2.58 5.41
N TRP A 613 -16.98 -2.33 6.40
CA TRP A 613 -16.15 -3.37 7.01
C TRP A 613 -16.89 -4.01 8.17
N ARG A 614 -17.00 -5.34 8.17
CA ARG A 614 -17.61 -6.10 9.25
C ARG A 614 -16.62 -7.10 9.81
N ASP A 615 -16.48 -7.13 11.13
CA ASP A 615 -15.60 -8.09 11.79
C ASP A 615 -15.99 -9.52 11.41
N ALA A 616 -14.98 -10.31 11.07
CA ALA A 616 -15.14 -11.64 10.52
C ALA A 616 -14.50 -12.67 11.47
N PRO A 617 -15.11 -13.85 11.65
CA PRO A 617 -14.45 -14.97 12.30
C PRO A 617 -13.16 -15.34 11.55
N LEU A 618 -12.09 -15.65 12.29
CA LEU A 618 -10.80 -16.05 11.74
C LEU A 618 -10.92 -17.31 10.87
N ALA A 619 -11.85 -18.21 11.20
CA ALA A 619 -12.13 -19.41 10.43
C ALA A 619 -12.72 -19.13 9.02
N GLU A 620 -13.29 -17.94 8.80
CA GLU A 620 -13.79 -17.53 7.48
C GLU A 620 -12.73 -16.81 6.62
N VAL A 621 -11.58 -16.45 7.22
CA VAL A 621 -10.50 -15.78 6.50
C VAL A 621 -9.80 -16.79 5.58
N PRO A 622 -9.61 -16.49 4.28
CA PRO A 622 -8.89 -17.38 3.38
C PRO A 622 -7.49 -17.72 3.93
N PRO A 623 -7.03 -18.99 3.90
CA PRO A 623 -5.77 -19.39 4.52
C PRO A 623 -4.55 -18.61 4.05
N LEU A 624 -4.49 -18.25 2.75
CA LEU A 624 -3.43 -17.39 2.21
C LEU A 624 -3.51 -15.98 2.77
N VAL A 625 -4.69 -15.38 2.86
CA VAL A 625 -4.87 -14.04 3.46
C VAL A 625 -4.41 -14.07 4.92
N PHE A 626 -4.87 -15.05 5.71
CA PHE A 626 -4.46 -15.20 7.10
C PHE A 626 -2.93 -15.37 7.23
N SER A 627 -2.34 -16.34 6.51
CA SER A 627 -0.90 -16.63 6.63
C SER A 627 -0.01 -15.47 6.20
N GLU A 628 -0.35 -14.79 5.10
CA GLU A 628 0.42 -13.67 4.59
C GLU A 628 0.34 -12.45 5.51
N THR A 629 -0.83 -12.21 6.10
CA THR A 629 -1.04 -11.17 7.10
C THR A 629 -0.25 -11.45 8.39
N MET A 630 -0.36 -12.66 8.93
CA MET A 630 0.36 -13.02 10.17
C MET A 630 1.87 -12.96 9.97
N ARG A 631 2.36 -13.26 8.76
CA ARG A 631 3.76 -13.09 8.38
C ARG A 631 4.23 -11.63 8.39
N ASP A 632 3.40 -10.71 7.91
CA ASP A 632 3.68 -9.27 8.01
C ASP A 632 3.78 -8.84 9.49
N VAL A 633 2.85 -9.31 10.34
CA VAL A 633 2.85 -8.98 11.78
C VAL A 633 4.06 -9.58 12.51
N ASP A 634 4.42 -10.85 12.25
CA ASP A 634 5.65 -11.45 12.80
C ASP A 634 6.90 -10.66 12.38
N LEU A 635 6.96 -10.18 11.13
CA LEU A 635 8.07 -9.32 10.70
C LEU A 635 8.12 -8.01 11.52
N PHE A 636 6.98 -7.36 11.76
CA PHE A 636 6.93 -6.13 12.55
C PHE A 636 7.41 -6.38 13.96
N VAL A 637 6.85 -7.37 14.65
CA VAL A 637 7.22 -7.72 16.02
C VAL A 637 8.67 -8.19 16.10
N GLY A 638 9.06 -9.17 15.30
CA GLY A 638 10.38 -9.80 15.36
C GLY A 638 11.54 -8.87 15.01
N VAL A 639 11.35 -7.90 14.11
CA VAL A 639 12.40 -6.92 13.76
C VAL A 639 12.53 -5.82 14.81
N THR A 640 11.43 -5.45 15.46
CA THR A 640 11.36 -4.25 16.30
C THR A 640 11.28 -4.53 17.79
N SER A 641 11.10 -5.80 18.19
CA SER A 641 11.09 -6.24 19.58
C SER A 641 12.36 -5.81 20.31
N ILE A 642 12.19 -5.21 21.49
CA ILE A 642 13.32 -4.86 22.34
C ILE A 642 14.09 -6.12 22.78
N ALA A 643 13.45 -7.29 22.85
CA ALA A 643 14.08 -8.55 23.22
C ALA A 643 15.17 -9.02 22.24
N ALA A 644 15.16 -8.50 21.01
CA ALA A 644 16.14 -8.77 19.98
C ALA A 644 17.18 -7.65 19.82
N ASP A 645 17.14 -6.64 20.71
CA ASP A 645 18.07 -5.52 20.77
C ASP A 645 19.20 -5.83 21.78
N PRO A 646 20.43 -6.06 21.31
CA PRO A 646 21.55 -6.40 22.18
C PRO A 646 22.05 -5.21 23.02
N GLU A 647 21.71 -3.98 22.61
CA GLU A 647 22.13 -2.73 23.26
C GLU A 647 21.07 -2.22 24.24
N TRP A 648 19.91 -2.89 24.34
CA TRP A 648 18.82 -2.44 25.18
C TRP A 648 19.25 -2.31 26.65
N ARG A 649 19.09 -1.09 27.18
CA ARG A 649 19.27 -0.73 28.58
C ARG A 649 17.94 -0.14 29.05
N GLY A 650 17.32 -0.77 30.05
CA GLY A 650 16.09 -0.30 30.66
C GLY A 650 15.93 -0.95 32.03
N ASP A 651 14.97 -0.46 32.80
CA ASP A 651 14.58 -0.99 34.10
C ASP A 651 13.11 -1.46 34.08
N GLY A 652 12.57 -1.82 35.25
CA GLY A 652 11.17 -2.17 35.41
C GLY A 652 10.68 -3.33 34.52
N GLU A 653 9.47 -3.18 33.98
CA GLU A 653 8.84 -4.22 33.15
C GLU A 653 9.53 -4.43 31.78
N PRO A 654 9.96 -3.38 31.05
CA PRO A 654 10.73 -3.56 29.81
C PRO A 654 11.99 -4.42 30.00
N ARG A 655 12.68 -4.27 31.12
CA ARG A 655 13.84 -5.12 31.47
C ARG A 655 13.44 -6.58 31.66
N ARG A 656 12.39 -6.84 32.46
CA ARG A 656 11.89 -8.20 32.70
C ARG A 656 11.38 -8.86 31.43
N TYR A 657 10.68 -8.10 30.58
CA TYR A 657 10.25 -8.57 29.26
C TYR A 657 11.44 -8.97 28.39
N TRP A 658 12.50 -8.16 28.34
CA TRP A 658 13.72 -8.46 27.58
C TRP A 658 14.35 -9.78 28.03
N GLU A 659 14.47 -10.00 29.34
CA GLU A 659 15.07 -11.22 29.93
C GLU A 659 14.25 -12.47 29.60
N ARG A 660 12.91 -12.41 29.72
CA ARG A 660 12.01 -13.54 29.42
C ARG A 660 11.93 -13.83 27.92
N SER A 661 11.80 -12.79 27.10
CA SER A 661 11.49 -12.92 25.68
C SER A 661 12.73 -13.09 24.80
N GLY A 662 13.91 -12.70 25.29
CA GLY A 662 15.17 -12.80 24.55
C GLY A 662 15.60 -14.24 24.22
N PHE A 663 15.04 -15.24 24.91
CA PHE A 663 15.38 -16.67 24.78
C PHE A 663 14.13 -17.57 24.78
N ALA A 664 12.96 -17.01 24.43
CA ALA A 664 11.67 -17.71 24.37
C ALA A 664 11.62 -18.78 23.26
N GLU A 665 10.53 -19.52 23.19
CA GLU A 665 10.32 -20.52 22.14
C GLU A 665 10.34 -19.94 20.72
N LEU A 666 10.66 -20.80 19.74
CA LEU A 666 10.81 -20.37 18.35
C LEU A 666 9.46 -19.96 17.73
N THR A 667 9.43 -18.75 17.17
CA THR A 667 8.39 -18.36 16.21
C THR A 667 8.59 -19.08 14.87
N GLU A 668 7.59 -19.02 13.99
CA GLU A 668 7.62 -19.60 12.65
C GLU A 668 8.82 -19.09 11.83
N SER A 669 9.16 -17.79 11.96
CA SER A 669 10.34 -17.22 11.32
C SER A 669 11.65 -17.78 11.88
N ALA A 670 11.73 -18.05 13.17
CA ALA A 670 12.90 -18.67 13.78
C ALA A 670 13.03 -20.17 13.44
N ALA A 671 11.92 -20.89 13.33
CA ALA A 671 11.90 -22.27 12.83
C ALA A 671 12.38 -22.37 11.37
N SER A 672 11.95 -21.44 10.51
CA SER A 672 12.44 -21.33 9.13
C SER A 672 13.96 -21.09 9.06
N ARG A 673 14.51 -20.26 9.97
CA ARG A 673 15.96 -20.04 10.07
C ARG A 673 16.70 -21.29 10.54
N ARG A 674 16.16 -22.02 11.51
CA ARG A 674 16.71 -23.30 11.98
C ARG A 674 16.87 -24.27 10.80
N ASP A 675 15.83 -24.41 10.00
CA ASP A 675 15.79 -25.32 8.85
C ASP A 675 16.77 -24.91 7.73
N ALA A 676 16.96 -23.60 7.52
CA ALA A 676 18.00 -23.09 6.63
C ALA A 676 19.41 -23.38 7.18
N LEU A 677 19.64 -23.16 8.48
CA LEU A 677 20.93 -23.43 9.13
C LEU A 677 21.31 -24.91 9.07
N GLU A 678 20.35 -25.81 9.27
CA GLU A 678 20.54 -27.26 9.17
C GLU A 678 21.14 -27.68 7.82
N ARG A 679 20.78 -26.97 6.74
CA ARG A 679 21.30 -27.20 5.39
C ARG A 679 22.57 -26.42 5.08
N ILE A 680 22.73 -25.21 5.63
CA ILE A 680 23.86 -24.33 5.34
C ILE A 680 25.10 -24.76 6.13
N LEU A 681 24.96 -25.00 7.43
CA LEU A 681 26.09 -25.23 8.36
C LEU A 681 27.01 -26.38 7.92
N PRO A 682 26.53 -27.55 7.47
CA PRO A 682 27.39 -28.64 7.01
C PRO A 682 28.32 -28.28 5.85
N ARG A 683 28.00 -27.21 5.10
CA ARG A 683 28.77 -26.71 3.95
C ARG A 683 29.72 -25.58 4.34
N THR A 684 29.92 -25.33 5.63
CA THR A 684 30.79 -24.27 6.15
C THR A 684 32.06 -24.83 6.80
N LYS A 685 33.09 -23.99 6.93
CA LYS A 685 34.34 -24.34 7.63
C LYS A 685 34.21 -24.50 9.15
N ILE A 686 33.03 -24.23 9.73
CA ILE A 686 32.76 -24.34 11.18
C ILE A 686 31.81 -25.49 11.50
N ALA A 687 31.52 -26.37 10.52
CA ALA A 687 30.53 -27.43 10.65
C ALA A 687 30.78 -28.35 11.86
N ASP A 688 32.04 -28.72 12.10
CA ASP A 688 32.50 -29.57 13.21
C ASP A 688 32.48 -28.86 14.59
N ARG A 689 32.17 -27.57 14.59
CA ARG A 689 32.04 -26.73 15.79
C ARG A 689 30.60 -26.33 16.08
N CYS A 690 29.63 -26.72 15.24
CA CYS A 690 28.26 -26.28 15.35
C CYS A 690 27.29 -27.46 15.49
N SER A 691 26.30 -27.31 16.38
CA SER A 691 25.13 -28.20 16.47
C SER A 691 23.86 -27.37 16.70
N LEU A 692 22.72 -27.87 16.24
CA LEU A 692 21.42 -27.27 16.51
C LEU A 692 20.76 -28.03 17.66
N ASP A 693 20.45 -27.32 18.75
CA ASP A 693 19.78 -27.88 19.93
C ASP A 693 18.55 -27.03 20.30
N GLY A 694 17.36 -27.60 20.08
CA GLY A 694 16.09 -26.90 20.25
C GLY A 694 16.07 -25.52 19.57
N ARG A 695 16.03 -24.48 20.40
CA ARG A 695 15.96 -23.06 20.00
C ARG A 695 17.31 -22.37 19.83
N PHE A 696 18.41 -23.11 19.93
CA PHE A 696 19.76 -22.59 19.88
C PHE A 696 20.60 -23.19 18.74
N LEU A 697 21.48 -22.37 18.18
CA LEU A 697 22.71 -22.82 17.53
C LEU A 697 23.83 -22.85 18.57
N VAL A 698 24.30 -24.04 18.91
CA VAL A 698 25.43 -24.26 19.81
C VAL A 698 26.72 -24.18 19.00
N VAL A 699 27.67 -23.38 19.47
CA VAL A 699 28.96 -23.13 18.82
C VAL A 699 30.09 -23.38 19.81
N ARG A 700 30.95 -24.35 19.51
CA ARG A 700 32.14 -24.66 20.30
C ARG A 700 33.32 -23.81 19.83
N GLY A 701 33.70 -22.82 20.63
CA GLY A 701 34.94 -22.05 20.44
C GLY A 701 36.16 -22.76 21.04
N ASP A 702 37.29 -22.06 21.07
CA ASP A 702 38.52 -22.51 21.75
C ASP A 702 38.55 -22.10 23.23
N LEU A 703 37.79 -21.06 23.62
CA LEU A 703 37.70 -20.54 24.99
C LEU A 703 36.44 -21.01 25.70
N ARG A 704 35.27 -20.98 25.04
CA ARG A 704 33.98 -21.40 25.61
C ARG A 704 33.06 -22.06 24.58
N THR A 705 31.97 -22.65 25.07
CA THR A 705 30.81 -23.02 24.25
C THR A 705 29.75 -21.92 24.34
N TYR A 706 29.12 -21.61 23.22
CA TYR A 706 28.17 -20.51 23.07
C TYR A 706 26.83 -21.02 22.53
N LYS A 707 25.72 -20.52 23.07
CA LYS A 707 24.35 -20.82 22.59
C LYS A 707 23.75 -19.56 21.99
N ILE A 708 23.62 -19.53 20.65
CA ILE A 708 23.00 -18.41 19.92
C ILE A 708 21.52 -18.71 19.73
N HIS A 709 20.64 -17.89 20.29
CA HIS A 709 19.19 -18.05 20.14
C HIS A 709 18.74 -17.73 18.71
N LEU A 710 17.94 -18.62 18.11
CA LEU A 710 17.59 -18.52 16.67
C LEU A 710 16.55 -17.43 16.35
N GLY A 711 15.81 -16.95 17.36
CA GLY A 711 14.85 -15.84 17.21
C GLY A 711 15.50 -14.46 17.38
N SER A 712 16.17 -14.24 18.52
CA SER A 712 16.74 -12.93 18.90
C SER A 712 18.17 -12.72 18.41
N ALA A 713 18.91 -13.80 18.14
CA ALA A 713 20.36 -13.83 17.99
C ALA A 713 21.15 -13.48 19.27
N ASN A 714 20.52 -13.52 20.45
CA ASN A 714 21.18 -13.35 21.75
C ASN A 714 22.06 -14.56 22.07
N ILE A 715 23.13 -14.36 22.83
CA ILE A 715 24.16 -15.38 23.09
C ILE A 715 24.23 -15.66 24.59
N LEU A 716 24.25 -16.94 24.95
CA LEU A 716 24.61 -17.43 26.28
C LEU A 716 25.97 -18.16 26.20
N MET A 717 26.77 -18.06 27.25
CA MET A 717 28.04 -18.78 27.39
C MET A 717 27.87 -19.91 28.41
N GLU A 718 28.34 -21.10 28.06
CA GLU A 718 28.40 -22.19 29.03
C GLU A 718 29.59 -22.04 29.99
N PRO A 719 29.52 -22.61 31.21
CA PRO A 719 28.42 -23.43 31.76
C PRO A 719 27.32 -22.67 32.53
N ASP A 720 27.51 -21.37 32.80
CA ASP A 720 26.65 -20.56 33.68
C ASP A 720 25.50 -19.84 32.96
N ASP A 721 25.41 -20.02 31.63
CA ASP A 721 24.50 -19.28 30.76
C ASP A 721 24.66 -17.75 30.90
N ALA A 722 25.90 -17.30 31.12
CA ALA A 722 26.21 -15.87 31.15
C ALA A 722 25.93 -15.24 29.77
N TYR A 723 25.18 -14.14 29.77
CA TYR A 723 24.86 -13.40 28.55
C TYR A 723 26.12 -12.76 27.93
N LEU A 724 26.29 -12.93 26.62
CA LEU A 724 27.36 -12.30 25.84
C LEU A 724 26.75 -11.29 24.84
N CYS A 725 27.03 -10.00 25.04
CA CYS A 725 26.62 -8.95 24.13
C CYS A 725 27.66 -8.76 23.01
N ILE A 726 27.23 -8.98 21.76
CA ILE A 726 28.00 -8.68 20.55
C ILE A 726 27.16 -7.77 19.67
N VAL A 727 27.63 -6.54 19.50
CA VAL A 727 27.02 -5.53 18.63
C VAL A 727 27.73 -5.56 17.27
N PRO A 728 27.00 -5.72 16.15
CA PRO A 728 27.62 -5.66 14.82
C PRO A 728 28.21 -4.28 14.55
N ALA A 729 29.48 -4.23 14.13
CA ALA A 729 30.12 -3.00 13.66
C ALA A 729 29.55 -2.59 12.28
N GLY A 730 28.37 -1.95 12.27
CA GLY A 730 27.73 -1.45 11.05
C GLY A 730 27.29 -2.52 10.05
N ARG A 731 26.93 -2.09 8.83
CA ARG A 731 26.38 -2.95 7.76
C ARG A 731 27.39 -4.07 7.46
N ALA A 732 27.06 -5.31 7.87
CA ALA A 732 27.91 -6.48 7.69
C ALA A 732 28.44 -6.52 6.25
N ALA A 733 29.77 -6.48 6.10
CA ALA A 733 30.42 -6.79 4.84
C ALA A 733 29.91 -8.17 4.40
N GLY A 734 29.43 -8.27 3.15
CA GLY A 734 28.70 -9.44 2.66
C GLY A 734 29.37 -10.74 3.08
N GLY A 735 28.64 -11.57 3.83
CA GLY A 735 29.12 -12.86 4.27
C GLY A 735 29.54 -13.70 3.06
N THR A 736 30.67 -14.40 3.16
CA THR A 736 31.15 -15.34 2.14
C THR A 736 30.26 -16.58 1.99
N VAL A 737 29.28 -16.74 2.88
CA VAL A 737 28.35 -17.87 2.91
C VAL A 737 27.12 -17.56 2.07
N PHE A 738 26.78 -18.50 1.18
CA PHE A 738 25.56 -18.45 0.39
C PHE A 738 24.32 -18.54 1.29
N LEU A 739 23.32 -17.70 1.02
CA LEU A 739 22.01 -17.73 1.67
C LEU A 739 20.92 -17.88 0.60
N PRO A 740 19.94 -18.79 0.78
CA PRO A 740 18.87 -19.04 -0.19
C PRO A 740 17.83 -17.91 -0.28
N PHE A 741 17.86 -16.93 0.63
CA PHE A 741 16.99 -15.74 0.63
C PHE A 741 17.66 -14.63 1.48
N GLU A 742 17.19 -13.40 1.38
CA GLU A 742 17.61 -12.32 2.27
C GLU A 742 16.93 -12.43 3.64
N ASP A 743 17.72 -12.60 4.70
CA ASP A 743 17.27 -12.50 6.09
C ASP A 743 18.43 -11.97 6.96
N ALA A 744 18.21 -10.77 7.51
CA ALA A 744 19.23 -10.07 8.30
C ALA A 744 19.57 -10.79 9.61
N ARG A 745 18.58 -11.46 10.22
CA ARG A 745 18.75 -12.18 11.49
C ARG A 745 19.53 -13.48 11.27
N LEU A 746 19.23 -14.23 10.21
CA LEU A 746 20.00 -15.41 9.79
C LEU A 746 21.46 -15.04 9.49
N SER A 747 21.68 -13.94 8.76
CA SER A 747 23.02 -13.42 8.47
C SER A 747 23.77 -13.05 9.75
N LEU A 748 23.08 -12.42 10.71
CA LEU A 748 23.64 -12.07 12.02
C LEU A 748 24.01 -13.30 12.85
N ILE A 749 23.14 -14.31 12.91
CA ILE A 749 23.40 -15.59 13.61
C ILE A 749 24.65 -16.25 13.04
N LEU A 750 24.76 -16.36 11.70
CA LEU A 750 25.93 -16.91 11.05
C LEU A 750 27.19 -16.09 11.33
N SER A 751 27.12 -14.76 11.24
CA SER A 751 28.25 -13.88 11.56
C SER A 751 28.75 -14.09 12.99
N LYS A 752 27.85 -14.20 13.96
CA LYS A 752 28.18 -14.51 15.36
C LYS A 752 28.80 -15.90 15.47
N ALA A 753 28.24 -16.91 14.81
CA ALA A 753 28.77 -18.27 14.82
C ALA A 753 30.21 -18.34 14.29
N PHE A 754 30.51 -17.67 13.17
CA PHE A 754 31.88 -17.62 12.63
C PHE A 754 32.87 -16.91 13.54
N LEU A 755 32.45 -15.81 14.18
CA LEU A 755 33.28 -15.08 15.14
C LEU A 755 33.59 -15.95 16.37
N LEU A 756 32.56 -16.60 16.93
CA LEU A 756 32.66 -17.40 18.16
C LEU A 756 33.35 -18.75 17.97
N ALA A 757 33.23 -19.36 16.79
CA ALA A 757 34.00 -20.56 16.44
C ALA A 757 35.52 -20.29 16.35
N ALA A 758 35.93 -19.03 16.31
CA ALA A 758 37.31 -18.57 16.32
C ALA A 758 37.55 -17.56 17.47
N ASP A 759 36.93 -17.78 18.63
CA ASP A 759 36.93 -16.87 19.77
C ASP A 759 38.33 -16.44 20.26
N ARG A 760 39.36 -17.29 20.12
CA ARG A 760 40.75 -16.95 20.43
C ARG A 760 41.37 -15.88 19.52
N ALA A 761 40.82 -15.70 18.32
CA ALA A 761 41.25 -14.68 17.36
C ALA A 761 40.50 -13.34 17.52
N ILE A 762 39.56 -13.25 18.47
CA ILE A 762 38.84 -12.00 18.74
C ILE A 762 39.80 -10.98 19.35
N THR A 763 39.88 -9.79 18.76
CA THR A 763 40.71 -8.67 19.23
C THR A 763 39.90 -7.52 19.83
N ASP A 764 38.56 -7.59 19.75
CA ASP A 764 37.69 -6.56 20.30
C ASP A 764 37.66 -6.64 21.83
N GLU A 765 38.23 -5.63 22.50
CA GLU A 765 38.34 -5.58 23.95
C GLU A 765 36.98 -5.60 24.66
N SER A 766 35.92 -5.08 24.03
CA SER A 766 34.57 -5.11 24.63
C SER A 766 34.00 -6.53 24.72
N ILE A 767 34.36 -7.40 23.76
CA ILE A 767 33.99 -8.82 23.75
C ILE A 767 34.92 -9.60 24.68
N LEU A 768 36.24 -9.36 24.60
CA LEU A 768 37.23 -10.05 25.42
C LEU A 768 37.01 -9.84 26.92
N ALA A 769 36.60 -8.63 27.34
CA ALA A 769 36.26 -8.36 28.74
C ALA A 769 35.09 -9.22 29.24
N GLN A 770 34.05 -9.42 28.42
CA GLN A 770 32.89 -10.26 28.75
C GLN A 770 33.26 -11.75 28.80
N LEU A 771 34.09 -12.24 27.87
CA LEU A 771 34.57 -13.63 27.83
C LEU A 771 35.38 -14.01 29.09
N LYS A 772 36.16 -13.05 29.62
CA LYS A 772 36.94 -13.19 30.87
C LYS A 772 36.07 -13.06 32.12
N GLY A 773 35.01 -12.24 32.06
CA GLY A 773 34.16 -11.90 33.21
C GLY A 773 33.25 -13.02 33.72
N GLY A 774 32.83 -13.96 32.87
CA GLY A 774 31.96 -15.08 33.27
C GLY A 774 32.70 -16.28 33.91
N ALA A 775 33.86 -16.07 34.52
CA ALA A 775 34.70 -17.14 35.12
C ALA A 775 34.96 -16.89 36.62
N ARG A 776 34.05 -16.20 37.31
CA ARG A 776 34.12 -15.99 38.77
C ARG A 776 32.93 -16.61 39.47
#